data_AF-A0A396ZZI9-F1
#
_entry.id   AF-A0A396ZZI9-F1
#
_cell.length_a   1.000
_cell.length_b   1.000
_cell.length_c   1.000
_cell.angle_alpha   90.00
_cell.angle_beta   90.00
_cell.angle_gamma   90.00
#
_symmetry.space_group_name_H-M   'P 1'
#
loop_
_entity.id
_entity.type
_entity.pdbx_description
1 polymer ?
#
loop_
_entity_poly.entity_id
_entity_poly.type
_entity_poly.pdbx_seq_one_letter_code
_entity_poly.pdbx_strand_id
1 'polypeptide(L)'
;IDTSRTPFVTNVLATTPDGTYFCGDLITIQVFYSENVVVTGQPVLKLDLGKNDRNADFVGGSGTPVLTFQYAVGQDDTSRDLRYIDVKSLFVPIGASILHRASIPTVKANNRLPFPGTRGSLSANNNLVVRGTSPYITDISFVTVNGTYTVNNVIQVAVTFTTTVTVTGVPYLELRTGVVLRRAVYLPAGPNTKLVFQYRVETGDVSSKLDYSSTSALTLNGGTIMTTPTLAGRSPVQPANPQLNPPGGALSGVRIIQASLGRVSYIDLGVDTMGLKYVIYFSTPPDIVASVMFDVTYSAVWEVRNSPINVHNRGDKTGWSVDVNGAVAIVGSAGAMAKQYNVQEITAWGSATSYVDEVQYVQTTCVHRDAIQVLVSSVAPGETVGGYFSLMYGAVGPTRRLAADFDAVQLEVALQLDFGLPDSGVEVSREQNTYCGCTNAYQWTITFHTQGDVPTLVARNYLTGNGATIGDGKGGASAMVITRPPVVSGQFALRYGTITTQNMPSNVDAATMAARLALDLSLPIRSVARSEPTIQNGYTWSITFSSSSTLFNINELQPAPVFLTGNQVLLTVTTVREGQAPLYGNFRLGLGNEATVDIPVTAPDTTMKAALESLSQIKTVHVARSPQNPFGGYTWTVTFIEINTLTIYGLVLSNLGTLPPLTPITRVNNVPILLGSDAAILVDYA
;
A
#
# COMPACT_ATOMS: atom_id res chain seq x y z
N ILE A 1 16.42 42.42 -2.04
CA ILE A 1 15.27 41.55 -2.33
C ILE A 1 15.65 40.17 -1.84
N ASP A 2 14.94 39.62 -0.86
CA ASP A 2 15.23 38.31 -0.29
C ASP A 2 14.00 37.42 -0.48
N THR A 3 14.08 36.52 -1.45
CA THR A 3 13.00 35.58 -1.81
C THR A 3 13.16 34.22 -1.12
N SER A 4 14.16 34.05 -0.25
CA SER A 4 14.46 32.78 0.42
C SER A 4 13.71 32.60 1.74
N ARG A 5 13.11 33.69 2.25
CA ARG A 5 12.46 33.73 3.56
C ARG A 5 11.08 33.11 3.52
N THR A 6 10.92 32.00 4.25
CA THR A 6 9.64 31.33 4.49
C THR A 6 9.36 31.37 6.00
N PRO A 7 8.24 31.98 6.45
CA PRO A 7 7.88 31.96 7.87
C PRO A 7 7.74 30.53 8.36
N PHE A 8 8.28 30.21 9.53
CA PHE A 8 8.19 28.89 10.16
C PHE A 8 7.84 29.02 11.63
N VAL A 9 7.25 27.98 12.20
CA VAL A 9 6.85 27.96 13.61
C VAL A 9 8.08 27.85 14.51
N THR A 10 8.20 28.76 15.47
CA THR A 10 9.31 28.81 16.43
C THR A 10 8.91 28.35 17.83
N ASN A 11 7.65 28.51 18.21
CA ASN A 11 7.18 28.22 19.55
C ASN A 11 5.66 27.96 19.59
N VAL A 12 5.20 27.12 20.51
CA VAL A 12 3.78 26.92 20.83
C VAL A 12 3.60 26.93 22.34
N LEU A 13 2.76 27.81 22.88
CA LEU A 13 2.48 27.87 24.32
C LEU A 13 1.00 28.19 24.57
N ALA A 14 0.49 27.78 25.72
CA ALA A 14 -0.81 28.23 26.21
C ALA A 14 -0.67 29.50 27.04
N THR A 15 -1.57 30.45 26.81
CA THR A 15 -1.73 31.62 27.68
C THR A 15 -2.62 31.31 28.89
N THR A 16 -3.39 30.23 28.80
CA THR A 16 -4.08 29.66 29.95
C THR A 16 -3.04 29.13 30.95
N PRO A 17 -3.12 29.48 32.24
CA PRO A 17 -2.12 29.06 33.24
C PRO A 17 -1.97 27.54 33.35
N ASP A 18 -0.85 27.06 33.89
CA ASP A 18 -0.70 25.65 34.20
C ASP A 18 -1.70 25.22 35.29
N GLY A 19 -2.28 24.03 35.15
CA GLY A 19 -3.38 23.60 36.01
C GLY A 19 -4.21 22.45 35.46
N THR A 20 -5.28 22.09 36.17
CA THR A 20 -6.26 21.08 35.74
C THR A 20 -7.53 21.74 35.25
N TYR A 21 -8.01 21.31 34.09
CA TYR A 21 -9.16 21.87 33.39
C TYR A 21 -10.26 20.83 33.22
N PHE A 22 -11.51 21.23 33.43
CA PHE A 22 -12.70 20.40 33.38
C PHE A 22 -13.63 20.80 32.23
N CYS A 23 -14.64 19.98 31.93
CA CYS A 23 -15.60 20.25 30.86
C CYS A 23 -16.19 21.67 30.94
N GLY A 24 -16.14 22.38 29.82
CA GLY A 24 -16.58 23.78 29.70
C GLY A 24 -15.47 24.83 29.88
N ASP A 25 -14.30 24.44 30.38
CA ASP A 25 -13.12 25.32 30.36
C ASP A 25 -12.66 25.61 28.93
N LEU A 26 -12.12 26.80 28.70
CA LEU A 26 -11.59 27.23 27.41
C LEU A 26 -10.09 27.49 27.53
N ILE A 27 -9.29 26.62 26.90
CA ILE A 27 -7.84 26.71 26.86
C ILE A 27 -7.44 27.53 25.62
N THR A 28 -6.63 28.56 25.82
CA THR A 28 -6.13 29.44 24.74
C THR A 28 -4.66 29.14 24.47
N ILE A 29 -4.34 28.85 23.21
CA ILE A 29 -3.04 28.41 22.73
C ILE A 29 -2.54 29.38 21.67
N GLN A 30 -1.27 29.75 21.73
CA GLN A 30 -0.61 30.64 20.79
C GLN A 30 0.50 29.91 20.04
N VAL A 31 0.51 30.08 18.72
CA VAL A 31 1.53 29.57 17.79
C VAL A 31 2.34 30.74 17.28
N PHE A 32 3.64 30.73 17.52
CA PHE A 32 4.59 31.79 17.14
C PHE A 32 5.31 31.42 15.85
N TYR A 33 5.34 32.36 14.91
CA TYR A 33 6.09 32.29 13.67
C TYR A 33 7.32 33.19 13.72
N SER A 34 8.33 32.85 12.91
CA SER A 34 9.53 33.67 12.72
C SER A 34 9.25 35.04 12.09
N GLU A 35 8.13 35.18 11.38
CA GLU A 35 7.72 36.39 10.65
C GLU A 35 6.19 36.54 10.66
N ASN A 36 5.68 37.71 10.28
CA ASN A 36 4.24 37.96 10.25
C ASN A 36 3.54 37.09 9.19
N VAL A 37 2.43 36.46 9.58
CA VAL A 37 1.64 35.61 8.70
C VAL A 37 0.22 36.15 8.55
N VAL A 38 -0.38 35.95 7.38
CA VAL A 38 -1.79 36.27 7.08
C VAL A 38 -2.54 34.97 6.92
N VAL A 39 -3.67 34.87 7.62
CA VAL A 39 -4.56 33.70 7.60
C VAL A 39 -5.79 34.01 6.75
N THR A 40 -6.17 33.08 5.88
CA THR A 40 -7.48 33.03 5.22
C THR A 40 -8.18 31.72 5.58
N GLY A 41 -9.51 31.72 5.62
CA GLY A 41 -10.28 30.54 6.06
C GLY A 41 -10.02 30.19 7.52
N GLN A 42 -10.27 28.92 7.88
CA GLN A 42 -10.26 28.43 9.26
C GLN A 42 -9.24 27.29 9.45
N PRO A 43 -7.97 27.59 9.76
CA PRO A 43 -7.03 26.55 10.18
C PRO A 43 -7.36 26.06 11.61
N VAL A 44 -6.90 24.86 11.96
CA VAL A 44 -7.12 24.25 13.28
C VAL A 44 -5.84 23.61 13.79
N LEU A 45 -5.66 23.61 15.11
CA LEU A 45 -4.58 22.90 15.79
C LEU A 45 -5.15 21.62 16.42
N LYS A 46 -4.72 20.45 15.96
CA LYS A 46 -5.19 19.16 16.49
C LYS A 46 -4.50 18.82 17.81
N LEU A 47 -5.29 18.57 18.84
CA LEU A 47 -4.86 18.25 20.20
C LEU A 47 -5.03 16.75 20.51
N ASP A 48 -4.06 16.19 21.23
CA ASP A 48 -4.03 14.82 21.75
C ASP A 48 -4.75 14.77 23.11
N LEU A 49 -5.95 14.22 23.10
CA LEU A 49 -6.88 14.17 24.25
C LEU A 49 -7.38 12.74 24.52
N GLY A 50 -6.54 11.75 24.19
CA GLY A 50 -6.79 10.34 24.47
C GLY A 50 -7.76 9.70 23.47
N LYS A 51 -9.03 9.54 23.85
CA LYS A 51 -10.02 8.83 23.02
C LYS A 51 -10.51 9.70 21.86
N ASN A 52 -10.76 10.98 22.14
CA ASN A 52 -11.34 11.94 21.22
C ASN A 52 -10.34 13.08 20.99
N ASP A 53 -9.52 12.98 19.94
CA ASP A 53 -8.70 14.13 19.54
C ASP A 53 -9.61 15.30 19.15
N ARG A 54 -9.24 16.52 19.57
CA ARG A 54 -10.05 17.72 19.34
C ARG A 54 -9.28 18.74 18.52
N ASN A 55 -10.04 19.59 17.84
CA ASN A 55 -9.49 20.77 17.21
C ASN A 55 -9.52 21.93 18.22
N ALA A 56 -8.40 22.64 18.34
CA ALA A 56 -8.40 24.01 18.79
C ALA A 56 -8.63 24.90 17.56
N ASP A 57 -9.65 25.74 17.63
CA ASP A 57 -10.08 26.56 16.51
C ASP A 57 -9.31 27.87 16.46
N PHE A 58 -8.94 28.31 15.26
CA PHE A 58 -8.31 29.62 15.06
C PHE A 58 -9.28 30.75 15.43
N VAL A 59 -8.85 31.66 16.31
CA VAL A 59 -9.68 32.77 16.78
C VAL A 59 -9.10 34.15 16.48
N GLY A 60 -7.82 34.26 16.09
CA GLY A 60 -7.25 35.56 15.74
C GLY A 60 -5.72 35.58 15.62
N GLY A 61 -5.18 36.77 15.31
CA GLY A 61 -3.73 36.98 15.13
C GLY A 61 -3.26 37.09 13.68
N SER A 62 -4.17 37.05 12.71
CA SER A 62 -3.85 37.28 11.29
C SER A 62 -3.18 38.64 11.08
N GLY A 63 -2.11 38.67 10.29
CA GLY A 63 -1.26 39.84 10.06
C GLY A 63 -0.12 40.02 11.05
N THR A 64 -0.02 39.17 12.08
CA THR A 64 0.99 39.21 13.15
C THR A 64 1.83 37.92 13.15
N PRO A 65 2.94 37.84 13.92
CA PRO A 65 3.70 36.60 14.04
C PRO A 65 3.08 35.60 15.05
N VAL A 66 1.95 35.92 15.70
CA VAL A 66 1.33 35.06 16.71
C VAL A 66 -0.10 34.75 16.30
N LEU A 67 -0.39 33.47 16.09
CA LEU A 67 -1.75 32.99 15.84
C LEU A 67 -2.34 32.41 17.12
N THR A 68 -3.57 32.78 17.44
CA THR A 68 -4.27 32.33 18.65
C THR A 68 -5.34 31.31 18.28
N PHE A 69 -5.35 30.20 19.01
CA PHE A 69 -6.28 29.09 18.91
C PHE A 69 -6.99 28.89 20.25
N GLN A 70 -8.22 28.41 20.21
CA GLN A 70 -9.01 28.11 21.41
C GLN A 70 -9.59 26.70 21.36
N TYR A 71 -9.49 26.01 22.49
CA TYR A 71 -10.02 24.67 22.69
C TYR A 71 -10.95 24.65 23.90
N ALA A 72 -12.19 24.22 23.69
CA ALA A 72 -13.16 24.01 24.76
C ALA A 72 -13.10 22.56 25.24
N VAL A 73 -12.85 22.34 26.53
CA VAL A 73 -12.78 21.00 27.11
C VAL A 73 -14.14 20.31 26.98
N GLY A 74 -14.18 19.21 26.24
CA GLY A 74 -15.36 18.41 25.97
C GLY A 74 -15.48 17.19 26.88
N GLN A 75 -16.65 16.56 26.83
CA GLN A 75 -16.94 15.32 27.53
C GLN A 75 -15.94 14.23 27.15
N ASP A 76 -15.41 13.56 28.18
CA ASP A 76 -14.44 12.46 28.11
C ASP A 76 -13.08 12.82 27.49
N ASP A 77 -12.80 14.11 27.29
CA ASP A 77 -11.47 14.57 26.88
C ASP A 77 -10.48 14.40 28.04
N THR A 78 -9.35 13.71 27.83
CA THR A 78 -8.38 13.48 28.90
C THR A 78 -6.95 13.70 28.42
N SER A 79 -6.16 14.38 29.24
CA SER A 79 -4.73 14.53 29.00
C SER A 79 -4.00 14.80 30.30
N ARG A 80 -2.92 14.06 30.57
CA ARG A 80 -2.04 14.33 31.72
C ARG A 80 -1.12 15.52 31.50
N ASP A 81 -0.88 15.85 30.24
CA ASP A 81 -0.12 17.01 29.80
C ASP A 81 -0.52 17.32 28.35
N LEU A 82 -1.27 18.41 28.17
CA LEU A 82 -1.91 18.74 26.90
C LEU A 82 -0.86 18.99 25.83
N ARG A 83 -0.98 18.25 24.73
CA ARG A 83 -0.11 18.35 23.56
C ARG A 83 -0.91 18.28 22.27
N TYR A 84 -0.26 18.62 21.17
CA TYR A 84 -0.73 18.28 19.83
C TYR A 84 -0.20 16.90 19.41
N ILE A 85 -0.87 16.27 18.44
CA ILE A 85 -0.63 14.87 18.05
C ILE A 85 0.79 14.66 17.52
N ASP A 86 1.23 15.52 16.61
CA ASP A 86 2.51 15.45 15.93
C ASP A 86 2.94 16.79 15.30
N VAL A 87 4.09 16.79 14.62
CA VAL A 87 4.64 17.97 13.93
C VAL A 87 3.77 18.52 12.78
N LYS A 88 2.71 17.83 12.36
CA LYS A 88 1.77 18.25 11.29
C LYS A 88 0.39 18.65 11.84
N SER A 89 0.25 18.77 13.15
CA SER A 89 -1.05 19.00 13.80
C SER A 89 -1.64 20.39 13.59
N LEU A 90 -0.84 21.37 13.12
CA LEU A 90 -1.37 22.61 12.59
C LEU A 90 -1.92 22.37 11.18
N PHE A 91 -3.20 22.00 11.14
CA PHE A 91 -3.89 21.57 9.94
C PHE A 91 -4.56 22.76 9.24
N VAL A 92 -4.30 22.88 7.95
CA VAL A 92 -4.91 23.90 7.09
C VAL A 92 -5.83 23.19 6.10
N PRO A 93 -7.16 23.22 6.30
CA PRO A 93 -8.12 22.55 5.41
C PRO A 93 -8.16 23.21 4.02
N ILE A 94 -8.77 22.52 3.06
CA ILE A 94 -9.04 23.07 1.72
C ILE A 94 -9.87 24.35 1.88
N GLY A 95 -9.42 25.44 1.25
CA GLY A 95 -10.05 26.77 1.37
C GLY A 95 -9.45 27.66 2.46
N ALA A 96 -8.57 27.14 3.33
CA ALA A 96 -7.80 27.92 4.28
C ALA A 96 -6.34 28.10 3.81
N SER A 97 -5.67 29.13 4.31
CA SER A 97 -4.24 29.36 4.06
C SER A 97 -3.57 30.08 5.23
N ILE A 98 -2.28 29.81 5.42
CA ILE A 98 -1.39 30.60 6.28
C ILE A 98 -0.22 31.01 5.39
N LEU A 99 -0.16 32.31 5.08
CA LEU A 99 0.76 32.87 4.09
C LEU A 99 1.67 33.91 4.74
N HIS A 100 2.86 34.11 4.17
CA HIS A 100 3.73 35.21 4.56
C HIS A 100 3.06 36.56 4.27
N ARG A 101 3.10 37.48 5.24
CA ARG A 101 2.52 38.82 5.09
C ARG A 101 3.28 39.64 4.03
N ALA A 102 2.57 40.02 2.98
CA ALA A 102 3.03 40.93 1.94
C ALA A 102 1.84 41.76 1.41
N SER A 103 2.10 42.73 0.53
CA SER A 103 1.03 43.49 -0.14
C SER A 103 0.10 42.58 -0.95
N ILE A 104 0.63 41.47 -1.48
CA ILE A 104 -0.13 40.37 -2.11
C ILE A 104 0.43 39.04 -1.55
N PRO A 105 -0.19 38.44 -0.53
CA PRO A 105 0.30 37.20 0.08
C PRO A 105 0.19 36.00 -0.86
N THR A 106 1.31 35.37 -1.22
CA THR A 106 1.36 34.18 -2.10
C THR A 106 2.24 33.05 -1.56
N VAL A 107 3.21 33.37 -0.71
CA VAL A 107 4.16 32.39 -0.15
C VAL A 107 3.54 31.69 1.05
N LYS A 108 3.43 30.35 1.02
CA LYS A 108 2.92 29.55 2.15
C LYS A 108 3.93 29.51 3.29
N ALA A 109 3.46 29.65 4.53
CA ALA A 109 4.28 29.42 5.70
C ALA A 109 4.57 27.92 5.91
N ASN A 110 5.70 27.61 6.54
CA ASN A 110 6.01 26.27 7.02
C ASN A 110 5.31 26.03 8.36
N ASN A 111 4.24 25.23 8.32
CA ASN A 111 3.38 24.94 9.46
C ASN A 111 3.84 23.72 10.29
N ARG A 112 5.08 23.24 10.10
CA ARG A 112 5.61 22.17 10.94
C ARG A 112 5.85 22.67 12.36
N LEU A 113 5.20 22.03 13.32
CA LEU A 113 5.36 22.30 14.75
C LEU A 113 6.63 21.63 15.30
N PRO A 114 7.20 22.11 16.42
CA PRO A 114 8.22 21.39 17.17
C PRO A 114 7.75 19.99 17.58
N PHE A 115 8.65 19.04 17.83
CA PHE A 115 8.24 17.72 18.31
C PHE A 115 7.63 17.82 19.72
N PRO A 116 6.49 17.17 20.02
CA PRO A 116 5.94 17.15 21.37
C PRO A 116 6.97 16.72 22.42
N GLY A 117 7.02 17.42 23.56
CA GLY A 117 7.99 17.18 24.64
C GLY A 117 9.38 17.80 24.40
N THR A 118 9.63 18.43 23.26
CA THR A 118 10.89 19.16 23.00
C THR A 118 10.73 20.66 23.24
N ARG A 119 11.84 21.36 23.50
CA ARG A 119 11.83 22.82 23.71
C ARG A 119 11.06 23.53 22.59
N GLY A 120 10.11 24.38 22.99
CA GLY A 120 9.27 25.14 22.06
C GLY A 120 7.95 24.47 21.69
N SER A 121 7.71 23.22 22.10
CA SER A 121 6.42 22.55 21.98
C SER A 121 5.47 22.90 23.15
N LEU A 122 4.16 22.72 22.94
CA LEU A 122 3.14 23.00 23.95
C LEU A 122 3.40 22.26 25.28
N SER A 123 3.63 20.95 25.21
CA SER A 123 3.91 20.09 26.37
C SER A 123 5.27 20.32 27.02
N ALA A 124 6.20 21.04 26.37
CA ALA A 124 7.44 21.46 27.03
C ALA A 124 7.31 22.83 27.70
N ASN A 125 6.36 23.66 27.25
CA ASN A 125 6.20 25.03 27.70
C ASN A 125 5.13 25.20 28.79
N ASN A 126 4.17 24.28 28.85
CA ASN A 126 3.05 24.30 29.77
C ASN A 126 2.81 22.92 30.36
N ASN A 127 2.19 22.89 31.54
CA ASN A 127 1.74 21.68 32.23
C ASN A 127 0.22 21.76 32.43
N LEU A 128 -0.52 21.45 31.36
CA LEU A 128 -1.98 21.53 31.35
C LEU A 128 -2.57 20.12 31.45
N VAL A 129 -3.28 19.86 32.53
CA VAL A 129 -4.01 18.60 32.72
C VAL A 129 -5.46 18.82 32.27
N VAL A 130 -5.99 17.95 31.40
CA VAL A 130 -7.39 17.96 30.99
C VAL A 130 -8.11 16.76 31.61
N ARG A 131 -9.21 17.03 32.31
CA ARG A 131 -10.08 16.02 32.95
C ARG A 131 -11.54 16.26 32.58
N GLY A 132 -11.94 15.68 31.46
CA GLY A 132 -13.31 15.74 30.94
C GLY A 132 -14.22 14.61 31.42
N THR A 133 -13.83 13.79 32.40
CA THR A 133 -14.66 12.67 32.90
C THR A 133 -15.80 13.17 33.78
N SER A 134 -16.99 12.59 33.61
CA SER A 134 -18.16 12.93 34.44
C SER A 134 -17.87 12.74 35.93
N PRO A 135 -18.13 13.74 36.79
CA PRO A 135 -17.98 13.59 38.23
C PRO A 135 -18.88 12.47 38.74
N TYR A 136 -18.35 11.61 39.60
CA TYR A 136 -19.12 10.56 40.28
C TYR A 136 -18.83 10.54 41.78
N ILE A 137 -19.71 9.89 42.54
CA ILE A 137 -19.66 9.79 44.00
C ILE A 137 -18.59 8.77 44.40
N THR A 138 -17.66 9.18 45.26
CA THR A 138 -16.58 8.32 45.77
C THR A 138 -16.87 7.81 47.19
N ASP A 139 -17.56 8.60 48.00
CA ASP A 139 -17.83 8.25 49.40
C ASP A 139 -19.16 8.86 49.86
N ILE A 140 -19.86 8.13 50.72
CA ILE A 140 -21.03 8.61 51.44
C ILE A 140 -20.80 8.28 52.90
N SER A 141 -20.78 9.30 53.74
CA SER A 141 -20.48 9.15 55.16
C SER A 141 -21.37 10.06 56.00
N PHE A 142 -21.67 9.60 57.21
CA PHE A 142 -22.36 10.46 58.18
C PHE A 142 -21.38 11.50 58.71
N VAL A 143 -21.80 12.77 58.70
CA VAL A 143 -21.11 13.86 59.40
C VAL A 143 -21.43 13.80 60.89
N THR A 144 -22.66 13.41 61.21
CA THR A 144 -23.11 13.18 62.58
C THR A 144 -22.48 11.89 63.12
N VAL A 145 -22.00 11.93 64.36
CA VAL A 145 -21.34 10.79 65.03
C VAL A 145 -22.28 9.59 65.19
N ASN A 146 -21.74 8.39 65.41
CA ASN A 146 -22.58 7.22 65.70
C ASN A 146 -23.25 7.36 67.07
N GLY A 147 -24.53 7.01 67.16
CA GLY A 147 -25.29 7.09 68.41
C GLY A 147 -26.75 6.71 68.22
N THR A 148 -27.49 6.71 69.33
CA THR A 148 -28.95 6.55 69.32
C THR A 148 -29.60 7.93 69.18
N TYR A 149 -30.39 8.10 68.14
CA TYR A 149 -31.09 9.34 67.84
C TYR A 149 -32.60 9.17 68.06
N THR A 150 -33.21 10.14 68.72
CA THR A 150 -34.66 10.21 68.96
C THR A 150 -35.28 11.34 68.15
N VAL A 151 -36.62 11.42 68.18
CA VAL A 151 -37.40 12.41 67.42
C VAL A 151 -36.83 13.83 67.62
N ASN A 152 -36.77 14.59 66.53
CA ASN A 152 -36.18 15.94 66.42
C ASN A 152 -34.65 16.03 66.43
N ASN A 153 -33.91 14.95 66.62
CA ASN A 153 -32.47 14.98 66.35
C ASN A 153 -32.19 15.16 64.85
N VAL A 154 -31.07 15.81 64.55
CA VAL A 154 -30.63 16.09 63.19
C VAL A 154 -29.45 15.19 62.84
N ILE A 155 -29.55 14.52 61.70
CA ILE A 155 -28.51 13.68 61.13
C ILE A 155 -28.10 14.29 59.80
N GLN A 156 -26.79 14.46 59.61
CA GLN A 156 -26.18 15.00 58.41
C GLN A 156 -25.36 13.92 57.71
N VAL A 157 -25.54 13.84 56.39
CA VAL A 157 -24.87 12.89 55.50
C VAL A 157 -24.07 13.69 54.48
N ALA A 158 -22.78 13.40 54.34
CA ALA A 158 -21.94 13.96 53.30
C ALA A 158 -21.83 12.99 52.12
N VAL A 159 -22.10 13.50 50.92
CA VAL A 159 -21.87 12.83 49.64
C VAL A 159 -20.65 13.48 48.99
N THR A 160 -19.59 12.71 48.80
CA THR A 160 -18.31 13.19 48.25
C THR A 160 -18.18 12.79 46.79
N PHE A 161 -17.89 13.76 45.92
CA PHE A 161 -17.63 13.57 44.49
C PHE A 161 -16.13 13.59 44.17
N THR A 162 -15.77 12.99 43.04
CA THR A 162 -14.42 12.98 42.47
C THR A 162 -13.85 14.37 42.14
N THR A 163 -14.71 15.34 41.84
CA THR A 163 -14.34 16.71 41.48
C THR A 163 -15.34 17.70 42.09
N THR A 164 -15.01 18.99 42.07
CA THR A 164 -15.88 20.04 42.60
C THR A 164 -17.14 20.15 41.77
N VAL A 165 -18.31 20.04 42.42
CA VAL A 165 -19.60 20.14 41.75
C VAL A 165 -20.35 21.40 42.18
N THR A 166 -21.16 21.93 41.26
CA THR A 166 -22.09 23.04 41.50
C THR A 166 -23.51 22.53 41.44
N VAL A 167 -24.34 22.93 42.41
CA VAL A 167 -25.72 22.47 42.56
C VAL A 167 -26.70 23.58 42.23
N THR A 168 -27.73 23.26 41.45
CA THR A 168 -28.92 24.10 41.28
C THR A 168 -30.16 23.34 41.78
N GLY A 169 -31.19 24.07 42.21
CA GLY A 169 -32.40 23.46 42.77
C GLY A 169 -32.20 22.90 44.18
N VAL A 170 -33.08 21.97 44.57
CA VAL A 170 -33.15 21.40 45.93
C VAL A 170 -33.12 19.87 45.91
N PRO A 171 -31.95 19.26 45.60
CA PRO A 171 -31.82 17.81 45.62
C PRO A 171 -32.02 17.25 47.03
N TYR A 172 -32.42 15.99 47.11
CA TYR A 172 -32.57 15.26 48.37
C TYR A 172 -32.06 13.83 48.25
N LEU A 173 -31.63 13.27 49.38
CA LEU A 173 -31.23 11.88 49.54
C LEU A 173 -32.34 11.14 50.31
N GLU A 174 -32.90 10.10 49.74
CA GLU A 174 -33.92 9.28 50.41
C GLU A 174 -33.27 8.22 51.33
N LEU A 175 -33.65 8.23 52.60
CA LEU A 175 -33.10 7.38 53.66
C LEU A 175 -34.06 6.25 54.02
N ARG A 176 -33.49 5.06 54.29
CA ARG A 176 -34.19 3.88 54.80
C ARG A 176 -34.32 3.96 56.32
N THR A 177 -35.38 4.64 56.74
CA THR A 177 -35.75 4.91 58.14
C THR A 177 -36.84 3.98 58.68
N GLY A 178 -37.00 2.79 58.08
CA GLY A 178 -38.02 1.82 58.45
C GLY A 178 -39.06 1.64 57.34
N VAL A 179 -40.35 1.56 57.72
CA VAL A 179 -41.46 1.40 56.77
C VAL A 179 -41.67 2.66 55.93
N VAL A 180 -41.50 3.83 56.55
CA VAL A 180 -41.59 5.13 55.88
C VAL A 180 -40.18 5.60 55.54
N LEU A 181 -39.94 5.92 54.28
CA LEU A 181 -38.68 6.52 53.82
C LEU A 181 -38.69 8.03 54.07
N ARG A 182 -37.55 8.58 54.45
CA ARG A 182 -37.42 10.02 54.78
C ARG A 182 -36.44 10.71 53.85
N ARG A 183 -36.66 12.00 53.58
CA ARG A 183 -35.80 12.80 52.72
C ARG A 183 -34.80 13.59 53.57
N ALA A 184 -33.51 13.38 53.34
CA ALA A 184 -32.46 14.27 53.76
C ALA A 184 -32.29 15.37 52.68
N VAL A 185 -32.49 16.63 53.04
CA VAL A 185 -32.49 17.75 52.08
C VAL A 185 -31.08 18.33 51.96
N TYR A 186 -30.65 18.66 50.74
CA TYR A 186 -29.36 19.33 50.50
C TYR A 186 -29.29 20.66 51.24
N LEU A 187 -28.18 20.89 51.93
CA LEU A 187 -27.83 22.17 52.51
C LEU A 187 -27.02 22.96 51.49
N PRO A 188 -27.57 24.06 50.92
CA PRO A 188 -26.88 24.83 49.89
C PRO A 188 -25.50 25.29 50.36
N ALA A 189 -24.47 24.75 49.71
CA ALA A 189 -23.12 25.26 49.72
C ALA A 189 -22.78 25.73 48.30
N GLY A 190 -21.81 26.66 48.19
CA GLY A 190 -21.19 26.96 46.91
C GLY A 190 -20.48 25.73 46.30
N PRO A 191 -19.75 25.89 45.19
CA PRO A 191 -19.04 24.78 44.56
C PRO A 191 -18.16 24.02 45.55
N ASN A 192 -18.40 22.72 45.71
CA ASN A 192 -17.70 21.88 46.68
C ASN A 192 -17.58 20.44 46.16
N THR A 193 -16.56 19.71 46.60
CA THR A 193 -16.46 18.25 46.36
C THR A 193 -17.39 17.47 47.30
N LYS A 194 -17.83 18.06 48.42
CA LYS A 194 -18.72 17.45 49.41
C LYS A 194 -20.05 18.18 49.49
N LEU A 195 -21.13 17.46 49.21
CA LEU A 195 -22.51 17.93 49.38
C LEU A 195 -23.06 17.38 50.69
N VAL A 196 -23.60 18.24 51.55
CA VAL A 196 -24.17 17.85 52.85
C VAL A 196 -25.69 17.81 52.76
N PHE A 197 -26.29 16.71 53.18
CA PHE A 197 -27.73 16.50 53.26
C PHE A 197 -28.14 16.38 54.71
N GLN A 198 -29.28 16.98 55.07
CA GLN A 198 -29.78 17.03 56.43
C GLN A 198 -31.14 16.35 56.54
N TYR A 199 -31.25 15.42 57.48
CA TYR A 199 -32.48 14.74 57.86
C TYR A 199 -32.78 14.99 59.34
N ARG A 200 -34.06 15.15 59.68
CA ARG A 200 -34.54 15.28 61.05
C ARG A 200 -35.36 14.04 61.39
N VAL A 201 -35.03 13.37 62.49
CA VAL A 201 -35.73 12.16 62.94
C VAL A 201 -37.18 12.48 63.26
N GLU A 202 -38.12 11.73 62.69
CA GLU A 202 -39.55 11.86 62.89
C GLU A 202 -40.14 10.67 63.63
N THR A 203 -41.37 10.83 64.12
CA THR A 203 -42.12 9.75 64.78
C THR A 203 -42.32 8.58 63.81
N GLY A 204 -42.03 7.36 64.26
CA GLY A 204 -42.18 6.12 63.49
C GLY A 204 -40.91 5.68 62.75
N ASP A 205 -39.84 6.47 62.80
CA ASP A 205 -38.57 6.12 62.17
C ASP A 205 -37.81 5.08 63.02
N VAL A 206 -37.41 3.96 62.41
CA VAL A 206 -36.69 2.86 63.07
C VAL A 206 -35.64 2.30 62.13
N SER A 207 -34.36 2.38 62.52
CA SER A 207 -33.26 1.71 61.84
C SER A 207 -32.12 1.40 62.81
N SER A 208 -31.63 0.16 62.81
CA SER A 208 -30.42 -0.24 63.55
C SER A 208 -29.13 0.14 62.83
N LYS A 209 -29.20 0.40 61.52
CA LYS A 209 -28.11 0.87 60.67
C LYS A 209 -28.71 1.72 59.55
N LEU A 210 -28.77 3.03 59.79
CA LEU A 210 -29.33 3.99 58.84
C LEU A 210 -28.51 3.98 57.54
N ASP A 211 -29.19 3.88 56.41
CA ASP A 211 -28.60 3.89 55.07
C ASP A 211 -29.57 4.60 54.11
N TYR A 212 -29.14 4.87 52.88
CA TYR A 212 -30.03 5.36 51.81
C TYR A 212 -30.92 4.24 51.24
N SER A 213 -32.03 4.61 50.58
CA SER A 213 -33.09 3.66 50.21
C SER A 213 -32.73 2.73 49.04
N SER A 214 -31.93 3.21 48.09
CA SER A 214 -31.54 2.50 46.86
C SER A 214 -30.34 3.18 46.16
N THR A 215 -29.81 2.56 45.12
CA THR A 215 -28.79 3.15 44.22
C THR A 215 -29.24 4.45 43.54
N SER A 216 -30.54 4.72 43.48
CA SER A 216 -31.15 5.92 42.90
C SER A 216 -31.70 6.91 43.93
N ALA A 217 -31.36 6.74 45.21
CA ALA A 217 -31.94 7.54 46.29
C ALA A 217 -31.57 9.03 46.26
N LEU A 218 -30.51 9.43 45.54
CA LEU A 218 -30.17 10.82 45.31
C LEU A 218 -31.02 11.39 44.16
N THR A 219 -32.06 12.13 44.52
CA THR A 219 -32.99 12.74 43.57
C THR A 219 -32.72 14.24 43.39
N LEU A 220 -32.66 14.70 42.14
CA LEU A 220 -32.31 16.09 41.83
C LEU A 220 -33.47 17.10 41.99
N ASN A 221 -34.72 16.62 42.03
CA ASN A 221 -35.93 17.42 42.23
C ASN A 221 -36.04 18.67 41.32
N GLY A 222 -35.81 18.48 40.01
CA GLY A 222 -35.81 19.55 39.02
C GLY A 222 -34.54 20.42 39.01
N GLY A 223 -33.59 20.15 39.90
CA GLY A 223 -32.27 20.76 39.93
C GLY A 223 -31.23 20.02 39.09
N THR A 224 -29.96 20.45 39.22
CA THR A 224 -28.81 19.80 38.57
C THR A 224 -27.62 19.74 39.51
N ILE A 225 -26.76 18.73 39.32
CA ILE A 225 -25.42 18.67 39.92
C ILE A 225 -24.46 18.58 38.74
N MET A 226 -23.66 19.63 38.53
CA MET A 226 -22.80 19.77 37.36
C MET A 226 -21.34 19.94 37.79
N THR A 227 -20.39 19.58 36.93
CA THR A 227 -18.96 19.85 37.16
C THR A 227 -18.70 21.36 37.28
N THR A 228 -17.74 21.77 38.10
CA THR A 228 -17.37 23.19 38.23
C THR A 228 -16.16 23.47 37.35
N PRO A 229 -16.26 24.34 36.32
CA PRO A 229 -15.11 24.75 35.51
C PRO A 229 -14.03 25.41 36.38
N THR A 230 -12.77 25.21 36.01
CA THR A 230 -11.63 25.84 36.71
C THR A 230 -11.54 27.33 36.41
N LEU A 231 -11.88 27.75 35.18
CA LEU A 231 -11.80 29.14 34.74
C LEU A 231 -13.08 29.90 35.07
N ALA A 232 -12.92 31.10 35.65
CA ALA A 232 -14.04 31.97 36.00
C ALA A 232 -14.88 32.38 34.77
N GLY A 233 -16.19 32.55 34.99
CA GLY A 233 -17.12 32.99 33.95
C GLY A 233 -17.55 31.90 32.96
N ARG A 234 -17.20 30.63 33.21
CA ARG A 234 -17.63 29.48 32.41
C ARG A 234 -18.86 28.82 33.03
N SER A 235 -19.85 28.52 32.20
CA SER A 235 -21.03 27.76 32.61
C SER A 235 -20.71 26.27 32.69
N PRO A 236 -21.11 25.56 33.76
CA PRO A 236 -21.05 24.10 33.81
C PRO A 236 -21.82 23.45 32.65
N VAL A 237 -21.18 22.51 31.94
CA VAL A 237 -21.80 21.81 30.79
C VAL A 237 -21.97 20.30 31.00
N GLN A 238 -21.33 19.73 32.02
CA GLN A 238 -21.28 18.29 32.25
C GLN A 238 -22.00 17.91 33.55
N PRO A 239 -23.01 17.03 33.51
CA PRO A 239 -23.68 16.53 34.71
C PRO A 239 -22.82 15.53 35.47
N ALA A 240 -22.93 15.56 36.79
CA ALA A 240 -22.39 14.52 37.67
C ALA A 240 -23.30 13.28 37.62
N ASN A 241 -22.70 12.11 37.78
CA ASN A 241 -23.41 10.84 37.99
C ASN A 241 -23.91 10.77 39.44
N PRO A 242 -25.24 10.81 39.68
CA PRO A 242 -25.81 10.77 41.02
C PRO A 242 -26.03 9.34 41.54
N GLN A 243 -25.64 8.30 40.78
CA GLN A 243 -25.81 6.91 41.20
C GLN A 243 -25.02 6.63 42.48
N LEU A 244 -25.68 6.00 43.43
CA LEU A 244 -25.11 5.54 44.70
C LEU A 244 -24.76 4.06 44.59
N ASN A 245 -23.87 3.59 45.47
CA ASN A 245 -23.60 2.16 45.60
C ASN A 245 -24.86 1.41 46.05
N PRO A 246 -24.95 0.07 45.86
CA PRO A 246 -26.06 -0.69 46.41
C PRO A 246 -26.05 -0.60 47.95
N PRO A 247 -27.20 -0.33 48.60
CA PRO A 247 -27.29 -0.38 50.06
C PRO A 247 -26.88 -1.78 50.55
N GLY A 248 -25.83 -1.86 51.37
CA GLY A 248 -25.29 -3.14 51.86
C GLY A 248 -24.54 -4.00 50.82
N GLY A 249 -23.96 -3.41 49.77
CA GLY A 249 -23.34 -4.10 48.62
C GLY A 249 -22.56 -5.39 48.93
N ALA A 250 -22.96 -6.48 48.25
CA ALA A 250 -22.33 -7.80 48.30
C ALA A 250 -21.74 -8.17 46.93
N LEU A 251 -20.58 -8.82 46.94
CA LEU A 251 -20.03 -9.52 45.77
C LEU A 251 -20.89 -10.76 45.49
N SER A 252 -21.38 -10.94 44.27
CA SER A 252 -22.14 -12.14 43.91
C SER A 252 -21.20 -13.27 43.48
N GLY A 253 -21.19 -14.37 44.22
CA GLY A 253 -20.55 -15.63 43.85
C GLY A 253 -20.76 -16.71 44.92
N VAL A 254 -21.38 -17.84 44.57
CA VAL A 254 -21.76 -18.91 45.53
C VAL A 254 -20.70 -20.02 45.62
N ARG A 255 -19.52 -19.86 44.99
CA ARG A 255 -18.49 -20.90 44.92
C ARG A 255 -17.60 -20.89 46.17
N ILE A 256 -17.66 -22.00 46.94
CA ILE A 256 -16.65 -22.34 47.94
C ILE A 256 -15.41 -22.86 47.21
N ILE A 257 -14.27 -22.15 47.33
CA ILE A 257 -12.97 -22.58 46.76
C ILE A 257 -12.03 -22.88 47.93
N GLN A 258 -11.50 -24.11 47.99
CA GLN A 258 -10.49 -24.48 48.98
C GLN A 258 -9.14 -23.86 48.59
N ALA A 259 -8.50 -23.16 49.54
CA ALA A 259 -7.17 -22.60 49.32
C ALA A 259 -6.14 -23.73 49.18
N SER A 260 -5.43 -23.76 48.05
CA SER A 260 -4.26 -24.62 47.86
C SER A 260 -3.02 -23.75 48.06
N LEU A 261 -2.14 -24.12 49.00
CA LEU A 261 -0.86 -23.43 49.26
C LEU A 261 -1.01 -21.92 49.57
N GLY A 262 -2.11 -21.51 50.22
CA GLY A 262 -2.37 -20.11 50.56
C GLY A 262 -2.85 -19.23 49.40
N ARG A 263 -3.17 -19.81 48.24
CA ARG A 263 -3.68 -19.08 47.07
C ARG A 263 -5.12 -19.47 46.77
N VAL A 264 -5.98 -18.45 46.61
CA VAL A 264 -7.36 -18.58 46.11
C VAL A 264 -7.42 -17.80 44.79
N SER A 265 -8.08 -18.36 43.77
CA SER A 265 -8.25 -17.70 42.46
C SER A 265 -9.71 -17.74 42.04
N TYR A 266 -10.28 -16.58 41.74
CA TYR A 266 -11.62 -16.42 41.20
C TYR A 266 -11.50 -16.08 39.71
N ILE A 267 -12.21 -16.81 38.86
CA ILE A 267 -12.22 -16.58 37.41
C ILE A 267 -13.52 -15.92 36.92
N ASP A 268 -14.50 -15.79 37.82
CA ASP A 268 -15.88 -15.35 37.57
C ASP A 268 -16.33 -14.26 38.55
N LEU A 269 -15.40 -13.60 39.26
CA LEU A 269 -15.73 -12.49 40.14
C LEU A 269 -16.20 -11.29 39.32
N GLY A 270 -17.51 -11.06 39.26
CA GLY A 270 -18.11 -9.92 38.59
C GLY A 270 -18.08 -8.67 39.47
N VAL A 271 -17.55 -7.57 38.92
CA VAL A 271 -17.73 -6.22 39.46
C VAL A 271 -18.35 -5.37 38.37
N ASP A 272 -19.57 -4.91 38.59
CA ASP A 272 -20.40 -4.26 37.58
C ASP A 272 -20.36 -2.72 37.63
N THR A 273 -19.76 -2.16 38.68
CA THR A 273 -19.80 -0.74 38.99
C THR A 273 -18.47 -0.24 39.54
N MET A 274 -18.21 1.06 39.39
CA MET A 274 -17.10 1.73 40.08
C MET A 274 -17.43 1.84 41.57
N GLY A 275 -16.44 1.82 42.43
CA GLY A 275 -16.66 2.06 43.85
C GLY A 275 -15.41 1.94 44.70
N LEU A 276 -15.46 2.47 45.92
CA LEU A 276 -14.39 2.32 46.89
C LEU A 276 -14.77 1.27 47.94
N LYS A 277 -13.75 0.67 48.57
CA LYS A 277 -13.89 -0.26 49.71
C LYS A 277 -14.71 -1.52 49.40
N TYR A 278 -14.53 -2.12 48.24
CA TYR A 278 -14.98 -3.50 48.02
C TYR A 278 -14.26 -4.40 49.02
N VAL A 279 -15.01 -5.23 49.76
CA VAL A 279 -14.45 -6.11 50.79
C VAL A 279 -14.63 -7.57 50.36
N ILE A 280 -13.52 -8.30 50.28
CA ILE A 280 -13.55 -9.77 50.16
C ILE A 280 -13.34 -10.35 51.56
N TYR A 281 -14.28 -11.19 51.99
CA TYR A 281 -14.18 -11.95 53.24
C TYR A 281 -13.64 -13.36 52.96
N PHE A 282 -12.70 -13.79 53.79
CA PHE A 282 -12.20 -15.16 53.86
C PHE A 282 -12.70 -15.77 55.16
N SER A 283 -13.40 -16.89 55.10
CA SER A 283 -13.85 -17.60 56.30
C SER A 283 -13.36 -19.04 56.31
N THR A 284 -13.00 -19.54 57.48
CA THR A 284 -12.72 -20.96 57.72
C THR A 284 -13.62 -21.50 58.82
N PRO A 285 -14.10 -22.77 58.74
CA PRO A 285 -14.74 -23.40 59.90
C PRO A 285 -13.78 -23.43 61.11
N PRO A 286 -14.21 -23.15 62.36
CA PRO A 286 -15.57 -22.85 62.81
C PRO A 286 -15.83 -21.33 62.99
N ASP A 287 -15.62 -20.51 61.95
CA ASP A 287 -15.92 -19.06 61.88
C ASP A 287 -14.77 -18.06 62.16
N ILE A 288 -13.53 -18.41 61.80
CA ILE A 288 -12.47 -17.37 61.71
C ILE A 288 -12.68 -16.61 60.40
N VAL A 289 -12.92 -15.30 60.49
CA VAL A 289 -13.09 -14.40 59.33
C VAL A 289 -11.93 -13.42 59.23
N ALA A 290 -11.31 -13.35 58.06
CA ALA A 290 -10.38 -12.30 57.66
C ALA A 290 -10.95 -11.53 56.47
N SER A 291 -10.48 -10.31 56.20
CA SER A 291 -10.95 -9.53 55.05
C SER A 291 -9.84 -8.70 54.40
N VAL A 292 -10.01 -8.41 53.10
CA VAL A 292 -9.18 -7.47 52.35
C VAL A 292 -10.08 -6.45 51.65
N MET A 293 -9.66 -5.18 51.66
CA MET A 293 -10.36 -4.09 50.98
C MET A 293 -9.61 -3.69 49.70
N PHE A 294 -10.36 -3.39 48.64
CA PHE A 294 -9.82 -2.82 47.41
C PHE A 294 -10.82 -1.85 46.77
N ASP A 295 -10.31 -0.91 45.98
CA ASP A 295 -11.09 0.06 45.22
C ASP A 295 -11.21 -0.39 43.76
N VAL A 296 -12.27 0.03 43.07
CA VAL A 296 -12.49 -0.26 41.65
C VAL A 296 -12.66 1.04 40.86
N THR A 297 -11.82 1.20 39.84
CA THR A 297 -11.77 2.39 38.96
C THR A 297 -11.60 1.99 37.49
N TYR A 298 -11.84 2.92 36.57
CA TYR A 298 -11.72 2.63 35.14
C TYR A 298 -10.29 2.74 34.61
N SER A 299 -9.96 1.85 33.69
CA SER A 299 -8.75 1.84 32.86
C SER A 299 -8.45 3.17 32.17
N ALA A 300 -9.48 3.91 31.75
CA ALA A 300 -9.36 5.23 31.14
C ALA A 300 -8.75 6.29 32.09
N VAL A 301 -8.97 6.15 33.41
CA VAL A 301 -8.42 7.06 34.43
C VAL A 301 -6.91 6.85 34.62
N TRP A 302 -6.45 5.62 34.36
CA TRP A 302 -5.07 5.17 34.59
C TRP A 302 -4.25 5.00 33.31
N GLU A 303 -4.83 5.35 32.15
CA GLU A 303 -4.19 5.19 30.83
C GLU A 303 -3.74 3.74 30.54
N VAL A 304 -4.42 2.74 31.11
CA VAL A 304 -4.10 1.32 30.91
C VAL A 304 -4.36 0.92 29.45
N ARG A 305 -3.41 0.21 28.85
CA ARG A 305 -3.44 -0.22 27.44
C ARG A 305 -3.63 -1.72 27.35
N ASN A 306 -4.46 -2.19 26.42
CA ASN A 306 -4.50 -3.61 26.07
C ASN A 306 -3.39 -3.96 25.06
N SER A 307 -2.89 -5.18 25.14
CA SER A 307 -1.90 -5.72 24.21
C SER A 307 -2.56 -6.13 22.88
N PRO A 308 -1.93 -5.90 21.71
CA PRO A 308 -0.62 -5.29 21.51
C PRO A 308 -0.64 -3.76 21.64
N ILE A 309 0.46 -3.18 22.09
CA ILE A 309 0.60 -1.72 22.27
C ILE A 309 0.58 -1.03 20.90
N ASN A 310 -0.52 -0.33 20.58
CA ASN A 310 -0.61 0.51 19.39
C ASN A 310 -1.41 1.80 19.68
N VAL A 311 -1.40 2.75 18.73
CA VAL A 311 -2.11 4.04 18.87
C VAL A 311 -3.63 3.91 18.92
N HIS A 312 -4.18 2.83 18.36
CA HIS A 312 -5.61 2.51 18.37
C HIS A 312 -6.08 2.00 19.75
N ASN A 313 -5.16 1.51 20.59
CA ASN A 313 -5.40 0.92 21.91
C ASN A 313 -5.16 1.89 23.09
N ARG A 314 -5.02 3.21 22.82
CA ARG A 314 -4.88 4.24 23.89
C ARG A 314 -6.20 4.46 24.64
N GLY A 315 -6.15 4.46 25.98
CA GLY A 315 -7.28 4.84 26.85
C GLY A 315 -8.39 3.79 26.95
N ASP A 316 -8.05 2.51 26.75
CA ASP A 316 -8.97 1.37 26.77
C ASP A 316 -10.26 1.61 25.95
N LYS A 317 -10.10 1.85 24.64
CA LYS A 317 -11.23 2.09 23.73
C LYS A 317 -12.17 0.90 23.60
N THR A 318 -11.75 -0.28 24.03
CA THR A 318 -12.49 -1.54 23.92
C THR A 318 -13.29 -1.85 25.19
N GLY A 319 -12.88 -1.34 26.36
CA GLY A 319 -13.49 -1.66 27.66
C GLY A 319 -13.03 -3.01 28.23
N TRP A 320 -11.91 -3.56 27.75
CA TRP A 320 -11.41 -4.89 28.15
C TRP A 320 -10.11 -4.82 28.94
N SER A 321 -9.54 -3.64 29.16
CA SER A 321 -8.28 -3.50 29.89
C SER A 321 -8.51 -3.68 31.38
N VAL A 322 -7.78 -4.60 31.99
CA VAL A 322 -7.77 -4.81 33.45
C VAL A 322 -6.34 -4.72 33.97
N ASP A 323 -6.16 -4.09 35.12
CA ASP A 323 -4.88 -3.99 35.82
C ASP A 323 -5.11 -3.91 37.34
N VAL A 324 -4.06 -4.14 38.15
CA VAL A 324 -4.14 -3.99 39.60
C VAL A 324 -2.94 -3.18 40.07
N ASN A 325 -3.22 -2.04 40.71
CA ASN A 325 -2.20 -1.20 41.31
C ASN A 325 -2.42 -1.09 42.83
N GLY A 326 -1.67 -1.89 43.59
CA GLY A 326 -1.82 -1.98 45.04
C GLY A 326 -3.21 -2.49 45.43
N ALA A 327 -3.97 -1.67 46.16
CA ALA A 327 -5.34 -1.95 46.56
C ALA A 327 -6.39 -1.45 45.55
N VAL A 328 -6.00 -1.08 44.33
CA VAL A 328 -6.92 -0.56 43.30
C VAL A 328 -6.99 -1.56 42.15
N ALA A 329 -8.17 -2.15 41.93
CA ALA A 329 -8.48 -2.87 40.71
C ALA A 329 -8.91 -1.87 39.64
N ILE A 330 -8.20 -1.89 38.53
CA ILE A 330 -8.48 -1.08 37.35
C ILE A 330 -9.23 -1.97 36.38
N VAL A 331 -10.48 -1.64 36.09
CA VAL A 331 -11.37 -2.42 35.21
C VAL A 331 -11.69 -1.66 33.95
N GLY A 332 -12.08 -2.36 32.90
CA GLY A 332 -12.29 -1.75 31.60
C GLY A 332 -13.35 -0.65 31.63
N SER A 333 -13.12 0.45 30.91
CA SER A 333 -14.06 1.57 30.87
C SER A 333 -15.33 1.18 30.12
N ALA A 334 -16.50 1.70 30.55
CA ALA A 334 -17.75 1.58 29.79
C ALA A 334 -17.70 2.45 28.52
N GLY A 335 -16.78 2.16 27.62
CA GLY A 335 -16.87 2.61 26.25
C GLY A 335 -18.08 1.96 25.63
N ALA A 336 -18.90 2.75 24.92
CA ALA A 336 -19.83 2.20 23.93
C ALA A 336 -19.08 1.09 23.18
N MET A 337 -19.63 -0.13 23.19
CA MET A 337 -19.19 -1.18 22.29
C MET A 337 -19.43 -0.65 20.87
N ALA A 338 -18.50 0.15 20.34
CA ALA A 338 -18.40 0.37 18.93
C ALA A 338 -18.19 -1.05 18.41
N LYS A 339 -19.22 -1.61 17.78
CA LYS A 339 -19.07 -2.85 17.04
C LYS A 339 -17.93 -2.59 16.06
N GLN A 340 -16.74 -3.08 16.39
CA GLN A 340 -15.63 -3.02 15.47
C GLN A 340 -15.90 -4.15 14.50
N TYR A 341 -16.63 -3.81 13.45
CA TYR A 341 -16.81 -4.71 12.34
C TYR A 341 -15.44 -4.98 11.74
N ASN A 342 -15.20 -6.23 11.39
CA ASN A 342 -14.10 -6.54 10.50
C ASN A 342 -14.35 -5.77 9.19
N VAL A 343 -13.40 -4.94 8.76
CA VAL A 343 -13.48 -4.24 7.49
C VAL A 343 -12.29 -4.66 6.64
N GLN A 344 -12.59 -5.12 5.42
CA GLN A 344 -11.57 -5.47 4.44
C GLN A 344 -11.79 -4.66 3.17
N GLU A 345 -10.71 -4.14 2.60
CA GLU A 345 -10.71 -3.51 1.29
C GLU A 345 -10.21 -4.50 0.25
N ILE A 346 -11.02 -4.73 -0.77
CA ILE A 346 -10.73 -5.64 -1.86
C ILE A 346 -10.54 -4.78 -3.10
N THR A 347 -9.32 -4.75 -3.63
CA THR A 347 -8.97 -3.87 -4.75
C THR A 347 -8.59 -4.71 -5.97
N ALA A 348 -9.32 -4.51 -7.07
CA ALA A 348 -8.91 -5.03 -8.37
C ALA A 348 -7.91 -4.08 -9.04
N TRP A 349 -6.67 -4.54 -9.22
CA TRP A 349 -5.54 -3.73 -9.69
C TRP A 349 -4.92 -4.31 -10.97
N GLY A 350 -4.35 -3.43 -11.81
CA GLY A 350 -3.65 -3.76 -13.05
C GLY A 350 -2.68 -2.66 -13.45
N SER A 351 -2.05 -2.78 -14.62
CA SER A 351 -1.04 -1.81 -15.09
C SER A 351 -1.42 -1.05 -16.36
N ALA A 352 -2.48 -1.45 -17.08
CA ALA A 352 -2.88 -0.85 -18.35
C ALA A 352 -4.28 -0.21 -18.32
N THR A 353 -4.41 0.96 -18.93
CA THR A 353 -5.67 1.73 -18.99
C THR A 353 -6.43 1.56 -20.31
N SER A 354 -5.77 1.02 -21.33
CA SER A 354 -6.32 0.75 -22.65
C SER A 354 -5.62 -0.44 -23.28
N TYR A 355 -6.20 -0.97 -24.35
CA TYR A 355 -5.54 -1.98 -25.17
C TYR A 355 -4.32 -1.37 -25.87
N VAL A 356 -3.19 -2.06 -25.80
CA VAL A 356 -1.94 -1.71 -26.49
C VAL A 356 -1.51 -2.90 -27.33
N ASP A 357 -1.32 -2.65 -28.62
CA ASP A 357 -0.90 -3.69 -29.56
C ASP A 357 0.53 -4.13 -29.31
N GLU A 358 0.75 -5.43 -29.39
CA GLU A 358 2.08 -6.01 -29.30
C GLU A 358 2.87 -5.78 -30.59
N VAL A 359 4.20 -5.64 -30.46
CA VAL A 359 5.13 -5.58 -31.58
C VAL A 359 6.26 -6.57 -31.37
N GLN A 360 6.42 -7.50 -32.32
CA GLN A 360 7.56 -8.41 -32.40
C GLN A 360 8.38 -8.15 -33.66
N TYR A 361 9.70 -8.25 -33.55
CA TYR A 361 10.62 -8.19 -34.67
C TYR A 361 11.11 -9.58 -35.03
N VAL A 362 11.04 -9.91 -36.31
CA VAL A 362 11.68 -11.10 -36.89
C VAL A 362 12.86 -10.61 -37.70
N GLN A 363 14.06 -11.14 -37.44
CA GLN A 363 15.27 -10.67 -38.10
C GLN A 363 16.10 -11.84 -38.63
N THR A 364 16.51 -11.73 -39.90
CA THR A 364 17.52 -12.61 -40.50
C THR A 364 18.86 -11.90 -40.55
N THR A 365 19.89 -12.56 -40.03
CA THR A 365 21.26 -12.07 -40.06
C THR A 365 22.22 -13.20 -40.44
N CYS A 366 23.39 -12.85 -40.92
CA CYS A 366 24.51 -13.78 -41.07
C CYS A 366 25.81 -13.05 -40.73
N VAL A 367 26.84 -13.81 -40.35
CA VAL A 367 28.15 -13.24 -40.01
C VAL A 367 28.96 -13.10 -41.29
N HIS A 368 29.54 -11.92 -41.51
CA HIS A 368 30.43 -11.68 -42.64
C HIS A 368 31.64 -12.64 -42.59
N ARG A 369 32.01 -13.16 -43.76
CA ARG A 369 33.19 -13.98 -43.98
C ARG A 369 33.73 -13.65 -45.36
N ASP A 370 35.06 -13.55 -45.44
CA ASP A 370 35.75 -13.26 -46.69
C ASP A 370 35.47 -14.31 -47.75
N ALA A 371 35.25 -13.86 -48.99
CA ALA A 371 35.12 -14.74 -50.14
C ALA A 371 36.52 -15.05 -50.69
N ILE A 372 36.81 -16.31 -50.98
CA ILE A 372 38.12 -16.74 -51.47
C ILE A 372 37.94 -17.38 -52.83
N GLN A 373 38.68 -16.89 -53.82
CA GLN A 373 38.71 -17.41 -55.18
C GLN A 373 40.15 -17.70 -55.61
N VAL A 374 40.32 -18.73 -56.42
CA VAL A 374 41.63 -19.16 -56.91
C VAL A 374 41.64 -19.13 -58.44
N LEU A 375 42.63 -18.45 -58.99
CA LEU A 375 42.93 -18.41 -60.41
C LEU A 375 44.20 -19.21 -60.66
N VAL A 376 44.12 -20.16 -61.59
CA VAL A 376 45.24 -21.03 -61.95
C VAL A 376 45.56 -20.83 -63.42
N SER A 377 46.82 -20.48 -63.71
CA SER A 377 47.38 -20.54 -65.05
C SER A 377 48.01 -21.91 -65.29
N SER A 378 47.89 -22.43 -66.50
CA SER A 378 48.52 -23.68 -66.92
C SER A 378 48.78 -23.69 -68.42
N VAL A 379 49.64 -24.61 -68.86
CA VAL A 379 49.93 -24.91 -70.27
C VAL A 379 50.32 -26.40 -70.36
N ALA A 380 50.46 -26.96 -71.56
CA ALA A 380 50.91 -28.34 -71.74
C ALA A 380 52.26 -28.63 -71.02
N PRO A 381 52.50 -29.87 -70.54
CA PRO A 381 53.74 -30.22 -69.86
C PRO A 381 55.00 -29.93 -70.71
N GLY A 382 56.03 -29.35 -70.09
CA GLY A 382 57.27 -28.96 -70.76
C GLY A 382 57.25 -27.60 -71.47
N GLU A 383 56.07 -26.97 -71.62
CA GLU A 383 55.93 -25.63 -72.20
C GLU A 383 56.13 -24.51 -71.16
N THR A 384 56.24 -23.27 -71.63
CA THR A 384 56.31 -22.06 -70.80
C THR A 384 55.06 -21.20 -71.00
N VAL A 385 54.41 -20.78 -69.90
CA VAL A 385 53.29 -19.82 -69.99
C VAL A 385 53.85 -18.43 -70.31
N GLY A 386 53.38 -17.81 -71.39
CA GLY A 386 53.66 -16.41 -71.72
C GLY A 386 52.39 -15.62 -72.00
N GLY A 387 52.51 -14.41 -72.55
CA GLY A 387 51.36 -13.58 -72.92
C GLY A 387 50.73 -12.85 -71.73
N TYR A 388 49.43 -12.59 -71.81
CA TYR A 388 48.69 -11.85 -70.77
C TYR A 388 47.26 -12.37 -70.59
N PHE A 389 46.57 -11.93 -69.55
CA PHE A 389 45.14 -12.15 -69.34
C PHE A 389 44.47 -10.88 -68.83
N SER A 390 43.14 -10.90 -68.74
CA SER A 390 42.36 -9.84 -68.07
C SER A 390 41.18 -10.45 -67.35
N LEU A 391 40.74 -9.85 -66.24
CA LEU A 391 39.67 -10.39 -65.40
C LEU A 391 38.40 -9.54 -65.51
N MET A 392 37.25 -10.18 -65.34
CA MET A 392 35.94 -9.55 -65.14
C MET A 392 35.45 -9.85 -63.72
N TYR A 393 34.82 -8.88 -63.07
CA TYR A 393 34.18 -9.00 -61.76
C TYR A 393 32.69 -8.66 -61.90
N GLY A 394 31.86 -9.69 -62.10
CA GLY A 394 30.45 -9.50 -62.47
C GLY A 394 30.34 -8.73 -63.79
N ALA A 395 29.68 -7.56 -63.77
CA ALA A 395 29.57 -6.66 -64.92
C ALA A 395 30.71 -5.64 -65.03
N VAL A 396 31.63 -5.59 -64.04
CA VAL A 396 32.75 -4.64 -64.00
C VAL A 396 34.00 -5.28 -64.63
N GLY A 397 34.72 -4.50 -65.43
CA GLY A 397 35.92 -4.94 -66.16
C GLY A 397 35.83 -4.74 -67.68
N PRO A 398 36.78 -5.30 -68.46
CA PRO A 398 37.91 -6.10 -68.01
C PRO A 398 38.98 -5.26 -67.29
N THR A 399 39.82 -5.91 -66.47
CA THR A 399 41.04 -5.28 -65.95
C THR A 399 41.97 -4.86 -67.08
N ARG A 400 43.01 -4.09 -66.73
CA ARG A 400 44.21 -3.92 -67.57
C ARG A 400 44.83 -5.27 -67.93
N ARG A 401 45.76 -5.26 -68.88
CA ARG A 401 46.51 -6.47 -69.26
C ARG A 401 47.40 -6.91 -68.10
N LEU A 402 47.15 -8.12 -67.60
CA LEU A 402 47.90 -8.76 -66.52
C LEU A 402 48.85 -9.77 -67.17
N ALA A 403 50.16 -9.60 -67.00
CA ALA A 403 51.15 -10.52 -67.58
C ALA A 403 50.99 -11.95 -67.04
N ALA A 404 51.45 -12.96 -67.78
CA ALA A 404 51.37 -14.36 -67.36
C ALA A 404 52.00 -14.64 -65.98
N ASP A 405 53.02 -13.86 -65.60
CA ASP A 405 53.79 -13.93 -64.36
C ASP A 405 53.50 -12.75 -63.42
N PHE A 406 52.29 -12.17 -63.49
CA PHE A 406 51.92 -10.98 -62.71
C PHE A 406 52.14 -11.19 -61.20
N ASP A 407 52.84 -10.24 -60.56
CA ASP A 407 53.13 -10.30 -59.14
C ASP A 407 51.86 -10.17 -58.28
N ALA A 408 51.89 -10.79 -57.09
CA ALA A 408 50.73 -10.80 -56.18
C ALA A 408 50.31 -9.39 -55.76
N VAL A 409 51.26 -8.54 -55.36
CA VAL A 409 51.00 -7.17 -54.91
C VAL A 409 50.49 -6.31 -56.07
N GLN A 410 51.05 -6.52 -57.26
CA GLN A 410 50.59 -5.84 -58.47
C GLN A 410 49.17 -6.27 -58.87
N LEU A 411 48.85 -7.56 -58.74
CA LEU A 411 47.51 -8.08 -59.01
C LEU A 411 46.49 -7.48 -58.04
N GLU A 412 46.82 -7.43 -56.75
CA GLU A 412 45.98 -6.81 -55.73
C GLU A 412 45.63 -5.36 -56.08
N VAL A 413 46.64 -4.53 -56.37
CA VAL A 413 46.44 -3.13 -56.77
C VAL A 413 45.66 -3.01 -58.07
N ALA A 414 45.89 -3.90 -59.04
CA ALA A 414 45.13 -3.91 -60.28
C ALA A 414 43.65 -4.22 -60.05
N LEU A 415 43.33 -5.18 -59.17
CA LEU A 415 41.95 -5.49 -58.79
C LEU A 415 41.29 -4.32 -58.04
N GLN A 416 42.00 -3.68 -57.11
CA GLN A 416 41.50 -2.52 -56.37
C GLN A 416 41.13 -1.37 -57.32
N LEU A 417 42.04 -0.99 -58.21
CA LEU A 417 41.84 0.14 -59.11
C LEU A 417 40.84 -0.17 -60.24
N ASP A 418 40.97 -1.32 -60.89
CA ASP A 418 40.19 -1.62 -62.11
C ASP A 418 38.74 -2.04 -61.78
N PHE A 419 38.49 -2.57 -60.57
CA PHE A 419 37.14 -2.90 -60.10
C PHE A 419 36.58 -1.89 -59.08
N GLY A 420 37.36 -0.90 -58.65
CA GLY A 420 36.93 0.11 -57.67
C GLY A 420 36.72 -0.46 -56.26
N LEU A 421 37.51 -1.46 -55.88
CA LEU A 421 37.47 -2.04 -54.52
C LEU A 421 38.26 -1.12 -53.57
N PRO A 422 37.86 -1.03 -52.28
CA PRO A 422 38.60 -0.24 -51.30
C PRO A 422 40.02 -0.80 -51.08
N ASP A 423 40.94 0.04 -50.59
CA ASP A 423 42.36 -0.31 -50.38
C ASP A 423 42.60 -1.51 -49.44
N SER A 424 41.61 -1.87 -48.60
CA SER A 424 41.62 -3.08 -47.75
C SER A 424 40.59 -4.13 -48.18
N GLY A 425 40.05 -4.01 -49.39
CA GLY A 425 38.93 -4.83 -49.88
C GLY A 425 39.33 -6.17 -50.48
N VAL A 426 40.60 -6.34 -50.83
CA VAL A 426 41.12 -7.56 -51.45
C VAL A 426 42.58 -7.78 -51.04
N GLU A 427 42.94 -9.03 -50.80
CA GLU A 427 44.30 -9.51 -50.53
C GLU A 427 44.64 -10.61 -51.55
N VAL A 428 45.86 -10.59 -52.10
CA VAL A 428 46.30 -11.59 -53.08
C VAL A 428 47.59 -12.27 -52.64
N SER A 429 47.60 -13.60 -52.67
CA SER A 429 48.83 -14.40 -52.58
C SER A 429 49.05 -15.20 -53.87
N ARG A 430 50.32 -15.49 -54.19
CA ARG A 430 50.71 -16.22 -55.41
C ARG A 430 51.69 -17.31 -55.09
N GLU A 431 51.47 -18.48 -55.68
CA GLU A 431 52.38 -19.62 -55.65
C GLU A 431 52.62 -20.15 -57.07
N GLN A 432 53.75 -20.84 -57.29
CA GLN A 432 54.02 -21.47 -58.58
C GLN A 432 53.13 -22.71 -58.76
N ASN A 433 52.48 -22.84 -59.91
CA ASN A 433 51.72 -24.03 -60.26
C ASN A 433 52.66 -25.13 -60.77
N THR A 434 53.09 -26.01 -59.86
CA THR A 434 53.98 -27.15 -60.21
C THR A 434 53.23 -28.36 -60.77
N TYR A 435 51.89 -28.39 -60.72
CA TYR A 435 51.10 -29.57 -61.10
C TYR A 435 51.00 -29.79 -62.62
N CYS A 436 51.14 -28.74 -63.42
CA CYS A 436 51.09 -28.84 -64.89
C CYS A 436 52.38 -29.45 -65.50
N GLY A 437 53.47 -29.58 -64.74
CA GLY A 437 54.79 -29.92 -65.30
C GLY A 437 55.32 -28.88 -66.28
N CYS A 438 54.86 -27.63 -66.15
CA CYS A 438 55.15 -26.51 -67.04
C CYS A 438 55.95 -25.42 -66.33
N THR A 439 56.51 -24.48 -67.10
CA THR A 439 57.32 -23.37 -66.57
C THR A 439 56.53 -22.06 -66.62
N ASN A 440 56.79 -21.16 -65.68
CA ASN A 440 56.13 -19.84 -65.58
C ASN A 440 54.61 -19.87 -65.32
N ALA A 441 54.08 -20.94 -64.71
CA ALA A 441 52.68 -21.05 -64.33
C ALA A 441 52.49 -20.76 -62.83
N TYR A 442 51.38 -20.12 -62.49
CA TYR A 442 51.05 -19.64 -61.15
C TYR A 442 49.60 -19.90 -60.75
N GLN A 443 49.41 -20.02 -59.44
CA GLN A 443 48.13 -19.98 -58.75
C GLN A 443 48.05 -18.69 -57.94
N TRP A 444 47.03 -17.88 -58.17
CA TRP A 444 46.70 -16.72 -57.35
C TRP A 444 45.51 -17.05 -56.46
N THR A 445 45.69 -16.90 -55.15
CA THR A 445 44.61 -16.95 -54.16
C THR A 445 44.19 -15.53 -53.85
N ILE A 446 42.92 -15.21 -54.09
CA ILE A 446 42.36 -13.87 -53.96
C ILE A 446 41.30 -13.92 -52.86
N THR A 447 41.55 -13.21 -51.77
CA THR A 447 40.65 -13.06 -50.64
C THR A 447 39.97 -11.71 -50.73
N PHE A 448 38.64 -11.70 -50.84
CA PHE A 448 37.82 -10.49 -50.84
C PHE A 448 37.28 -10.23 -49.43
N HIS A 449 37.71 -9.12 -48.82
CA HIS A 449 37.21 -8.61 -47.55
C HIS A 449 35.97 -7.71 -47.70
N THR A 450 35.51 -7.51 -48.93
CA THR A 450 34.30 -6.73 -49.22
C THR A 450 33.05 -7.44 -48.71
N GLN A 451 32.20 -6.71 -47.98
CA GLN A 451 30.94 -7.22 -47.47
C GLN A 451 29.87 -7.27 -48.58
N GLY A 452 29.07 -8.34 -48.61
CA GLY A 452 27.99 -8.54 -49.59
C GLY A 452 28.29 -9.68 -50.56
N ASP A 453 27.55 -9.73 -51.67
CA ASP A 453 27.78 -10.72 -52.73
C ASP A 453 29.06 -10.37 -53.53
N VAL A 454 29.85 -11.39 -53.83
CA VAL A 454 31.17 -11.31 -54.48
C VAL A 454 31.09 -12.19 -55.74
N PRO A 455 30.94 -11.59 -56.93
CA PRO A 455 30.91 -12.32 -58.19
C PRO A 455 32.15 -13.18 -58.40
N THR A 456 31.98 -14.34 -59.04
CA THR A 456 33.11 -15.15 -59.50
C THR A 456 33.91 -14.39 -60.56
N LEU A 457 35.23 -14.31 -60.40
CA LEU A 457 36.13 -13.73 -61.39
C LEU A 457 36.10 -14.57 -62.67
N VAL A 458 35.98 -13.91 -63.82
CA VAL A 458 36.02 -14.57 -65.13
C VAL A 458 37.21 -14.04 -65.93
N ALA A 459 38.12 -14.93 -66.31
CA ALA A 459 39.30 -14.59 -67.06
C ALA A 459 39.05 -14.59 -68.57
N ARG A 460 39.61 -13.59 -69.26
CA ARG A 460 39.80 -13.61 -70.70
C ARG A 460 41.25 -14.00 -70.97
N ASN A 461 41.41 -15.13 -71.65
CA ASN A 461 42.70 -15.76 -71.87
C ASN A 461 43.37 -15.19 -73.13
N TYR A 462 44.53 -14.55 -72.96
CA TYR A 462 45.44 -14.16 -74.05
C TYR A 462 46.86 -14.70 -73.77
N LEU A 463 46.95 -15.81 -73.02
CA LEU A 463 48.20 -16.47 -72.71
C LEU A 463 48.74 -17.20 -73.95
N THR A 464 50.06 -17.31 -74.03
CA THR A 464 50.77 -17.99 -75.12
C THR A 464 51.42 -19.26 -74.62
N GLY A 465 51.50 -20.26 -75.49
CA GLY A 465 51.94 -21.62 -75.18
C GLY A 465 50.86 -22.64 -75.53
N ASN A 466 51.25 -23.85 -75.92
CA ASN A 466 50.29 -24.84 -76.43
C ASN A 466 49.29 -25.25 -75.33
N GLY A 467 48.00 -24.96 -75.55
CA GLY A 467 46.95 -25.24 -74.58
C GLY A 467 46.99 -24.37 -73.32
N ALA A 468 47.55 -23.15 -73.39
CA ALA A 468 47.59 -22.24 -72.25
C ALA A 468 46.18 -21.86 -71.78
N THR A 469 45.91 -21.93 -70.47
CA THR A 469 44.62 -21.59 -69.85
C THR A 469 44.80 -20.76 -68.58
N ILE A 470 43.76 -19.99 -68.22
CA ILE A 470 43.66 -19.23 -66.98
C ILE A 470 42.22 -19.30 -66.47
N GLY A 471 42.03 -19.67 -65.21
CA GLY A 471 40.72 -19.80 -64.57
C GLY A 471 40.71 -20.88 -63.48
N ASP A 472 39.89 -21.91 -63.61
CA ASP A 472 39.66 -22.93 -62.57
C ASP A 472 40.76 -24.01 -62.47
N GLY A 473 41.78 -23.94 -63.33
CA GLY A 473 42.85 -24.94 -63.43
C GLY A 473 42.44 -26.21 -64.19
N LYS A 474 41.22 -26.29 -64.71
CA LYS A 474 40.66 -27.40 -65.50
C LYS A 474 40.27 -26.99 -66.93
N GLY A 475 40.65 -25.77 -67.34
CA GLY A 475 40.37 -25.20 -68.65
C GLY A 475 39.11 -24.33 -68.72
N GLY A 476 38.39 -24.17 -67.60
CA GLY A 476 37.30 -23.19 -67.49
C GLY A 476 37.85 -21.78 -67.24
N ALA A 477 37.17 -20.77 -67.79
CA ALA A 477 37.58 -19.36 -67.67
C ALA A 477 37.24 -18.73 -66.31
N SER A 478 36.33 -19.33 -65.54
CA SER A 478 35.94 -18.83 -64.22
C SER A 478 36.96 -19.24 -63.15
N ALA A 479 37.22 -18.38 -62.18
CA ALA A 479 38.02 -18.73 -61.01
C ALA A 479 37.33 -19.84 -60.19
N MET A 480 38.15 -20.66 -59.53
CA MET A 480 37.66 -21.64 -58.59
C MET A 480 37.24 -20.95 -57.28
N VAL A 481 35.96 -21.02 -56.92
CA VAL A 481 35.46 -20.44 -55.66
C VAL A 481 35.72 -21.40 -54.50
N ILE A 482 36.60 -21.02 -53.58
CA ILE A 482 36.96 -21.79 -52.38
C ILE A 482 36.00 -21.48 -51.23
N THR A 483 35.69 -20.20 -51.02
CA THR A 483 34.70 -19.74 -50.03
C THR A 483 33.74 -18.78 -50.70
N ARG A 484 32.42 -19.06 -50.63
CA ARG A 484 31.38 -18.16 -51.15
C ARG A 484 31.12 -17.01 -50.17
N PRO A 485 30.81 -15.80 -50.66
CA PRO A 485 30.35 -14.69 -49.83
C PRO A 485 29.04 -15.08 -49.12
N PRO A 486 28.91 -14.85 -47.80
CA PRO A 486 27.71 -15.23 -47.09
C PRO A 486 26.63 -14.17 -47.24
N VAL A 487 25.65 -14.44 -48.10
CA VAL A 487 24.35 -13.74 -48.10
C VAL A 487 23.28 -14.66 -47.51
N VAL A 488 22.32 -14.07 -46.81
CA VAL A 488 21.12 -14.78 -46.36
C VAL A 488 20.31 -15.20 -47.58
N SER A 489 20.05 -16.50 -47.70
CA SER A 489 19.22 -17.08 -48.75
C SER A 489 18.45 -18.29 -48.23
N GLY A 490 17.57 -18.89 -49.04
CA GLY A 490 16.77 -20.05 -48.64
C GLY A 490 15.41 -19.67 -48.05
N GLN A 491 14.88 -20.53 -47.18
CA GLN A 491 13.52 -20.42 -46.63
C GLN A 491 13.50 -20.53 -45.11
N PHE A 492 12.49 -19.95 -44.49
CA PHE A 492 12.21 -20.11 -43.07
C PHE A 492 10.70 -20.18 -42.81
N ALA A 493 10.33 -20.68 -41.64
CA ALA A 493 8.97 -20.60 -41.14
C ALA A 493 8.97 -20.18 -39.66
N LEU A 494 7.80 -19.75 -39.20
CA LEU A 494 7.57 -19.28 -37.84
C LEU A 494 6.52 -20.16 -37.17
N ARG A 495 6.67 -20.34 -35.86
CA ARG A 495 5.83 -21.19 -35.05
C ARG A 495 5.22 -20.41 -33.90
N TYR A 496 3.96 -20.73 -33.61
CA TYR A 496 3.24 -20.27 -32.42
C TYR A 496 2.61 -21.47 -31.72
N GLY A 497 3.03 -21.75 -30.48
CA GLY A 497 2.59 -22.93 -29.75
C GLY A 497 3.05 -24.23 -30.45
N THR A 498 2.12 -24.97 -31.06
CA THR A 498 2.41 -26.20 -31.83
C THR A 498 2.21 -26.04 -33.34
N ILE A 499 1.70 -24.89 -33.78
CA ILE A 499 1.34 -24.64 -35.18
C ILE A 499 2.47 -23.87 -35.85
N THR A 500 2.76 -24.21 -37.11
CA THR A 500 3.88 -23.64 -37.89
C THR A 500 3.35 -23.11 -39.21
N THR A 501 3.87 -21.97 -39.67
CA THR A 501 3.55 -21.43 -40.99
C THR A 501 4.07 -22.33 -42.11
N GLN A 502 3.56 -22.15 -43.32
CA GLN A 502 4.27 -22.64 -44.50
C GLN A 502 5.64 -21.95 -44.63
N ASN A 503 6.57 -22.61 -45.34
CA ASN A 503 7.89 -22.05 -45.63
C ASN A 503 7.75 -20.75 -46.44
N MET A 504 8.45 -19.71 -45.99
CA MET A 504 8.55 -18.41 -46.63
C MET A 504 9.99 -18.18 -47.12
N PRO A 505 10.19 -17.52 -48.27
CA PRO A 505 11.54 -17.18 -48.71
C PRO A 505 12.19 -16.17 -47.75
N SER A 506 13.51 -16.22 -47.65
CA SER A 506 14.35 -15.30 -46.84
C SER A 506 14.13 -13.81 -47.15
N ASN A 507 13.58 -13.46 -48.31
CA ASN A 507 13.23 -12.10 -48.72
C ASN A 507 11.71 -11.89 -48.87
N VAL A 508 10.87 -12.65 -48.13
CA VAL A 508 9.41 -12.55 -48.19
C VAL A 508 8.93 -11.11 -47.98
N ASP A 509 7.95 -10.67 -48.77
CA ASP A 509 7.33 -9.35 -48.62
C ASP A 509 6.38 -9.29 -47.41
N ALA A 510 6.10 -8.07 -46.95
CA ALA A 510 5.31 -7.85 -45.75
C ALA A 510 3.86 -8.37 -45.87
N ALA A 511 3.25 -8.29 -47.06
CA ALA A 511 1.86 -8.71 -47.26
C ALA A 511 1.74 -10.23 -47.23
N THR A 512 2.66 -10.92 -47.90
CA THR A 512 2.76 -12.39 -47.85
C THR A 512 3.00 -12.88 -46.43
N MET A 513 3.94 -12.26 -45.70
CA MET A 513 4.20 -12.64 -44.30
C MET A 513 2.97 -12.42 -43.41
N ALA A 514 2.29 -11.27 -43.53
CA ALA A 514 1.05 -11.00 -42.80
C ALA A 514 -0.02 -12.06 -43.05
N ALA A 515 -0.22 -12.46 -44.32
CA ALA A 515 -1.18 -13.49 -44.69
C ALA A 515 -0.84 -14.85 -44.09
N ARG A 516 0.45 -15.24 -44.06
CA ARG A 516 0.89 -16.51 -43.45
C ARG A 516 0.65 -16.54 -41.95
N LEU A 517 1.00 -15.48 -41.24
CA LEU A 517 0.77 -15.39 -39.80
C LEU A 517 -0.72 -15.40 -39.45
N ALA A 518 -1.55 -14.71 -40.24
CA ALA A 518 -2.99 -14.68 -40.02
C ALA A 518 -3.68 -16.02 -40.35
N LEU A 519 -3.35 -16.64 -41.49
CA LEU A 519 -4.02 -17.86 -41.95
C LEU A 519 -3.49 -19.12 -41.27
N ASP A 520 -2.17 -19.28 -41.22
CA ASP A 520 -1.57 -20.53 -40.75
C ASP A 520 -1.55 -20.60 -39.22
N LEU A 521 -1.33 -19.46 -38.52
CA LEU A 521 -1.24 -19.40 -37.07
C LEU A 521 -2.51 -18.85 -36.38
N SER A 522 -3.50 -18.37 -37.14
CA SER A 522 -4.71 -17.73 -36.61
C SER A 522 -4.43 -16.52 -35.69
N LEU A 523 -3.36 -15.76 -36.00
CA LEU A 523 -2.95 -14.61 -35.20
C LEU A 523 -3.61 -13.30 -35.70
N PRO A 524 -3.97 -12.37 -34.79
CA PRO A 524 -4.62 -11.11 -35.16
C PRO A 524 -3.59 -10.10 -35.67
N ILE A 525 -3.26 -10.15 -36.96
CA ILE A 525 -2.26 -9.24 -37.55
C ILE A 525 -2.88 -7.88 -37.83
N ARG A 526 -2.34 -6.82 -37.20
CA ARG A 526 -2.69 -5.42 -37.50
C ARG A 526 -1.91 -4.91 -38.71
N SER A 527 -0.61 -5.13 -38.71
CA SER A 527 0.29 -4.71 -39.79
C SER A 527 1.61 -5.46 -39.74
N VAL A 528 2.25 -5.62 -40.90
CA VAL A 528 3.65 -6.04 -41.01
C VAL A 528 4.38 -5.00 -41.85
N ALA A 529 5.56 -4.59 -41.40
CA ALA A 529 6.47 -3.75 -42.17
C ALA A 529 7.81 -4.47 -42.32
N ARG A 530 8.46 -4.34 -43.48
CA ARG A 530 9.78 -4.93 -43.75
C ARG A 530 10.79 -3.82 -44.00
N SER A 531 12.01 -3.99 -43.47
CA SER A 531 13.13 -3.12 -43.78
C SER A 531 13.60 -3.27 -45.24
N GLU A 532 14.44 -2.33 -45.68
CA GLU A 532 15.36 -2.58 -46.80
C GLU A 532 16.34 -3.71 -46.45
N PRO A 533 16.90 -4.43 -47.46
CA PRO A 533 17.89 -5.45 -47.21
C PRO A 533 19.15 -4.87 -46.59
N THR A 534 19.76 -5.61 -45.66
CA THR A 534 21.17 -5.37 -45.33
C THR A 534 22.06 -5.75 -46.51
N ILE A 535 23.30 -5.31 -46.49
CA ILE A 535 24.34 -5.70 -47.45
C ILE A 535 24.55 -7.23 -47.57
N GLN A 536 24.22 -8.01 -46.55
CA GLN A 536 24.22 -9.48 -46.61
C GLN A 536 22.83 -10.09 -46.93
N ASN A 537 21.90 -9.31 -47.47
CA ASN A 537 20.51 -9.69 -47.76
C ASN A 537 19.68 -10.14 -46.54
N GLY A 538 20.04 -9.67 -45.34
CA GLY A 538 19.22 -9.83 -44.14
C GLY A 538 18.05 -8.83 -44.12
N TYR A 539 16.96 -9.18 -43.45
CA TYR A 539 15.77 -8.33 -43.33
C TYR A 539 15.27 -8.30 -41.89
N THR A 540 14.61 -7.20 -41.51
CA THR A 540 13.81 -7.09 -40.29
C THR A 540 12.35 -6.90 -40.67
N TRP A 541 11.48 -7.76 -40.13
CA TRP A 541 10.03 -7.58 -40.19
C TRP A 541 9.52 -7.14 -38.82
N SER A 542 8.86 -5.97 -38.78
CA SER A 542 8.12 -5.48 -37.63
C SER A 542 6.67 -5.93 -37.75
N ILE A 543 6.25 -6.86 -36.90
CA ILE A 543 4.89 -7.41 -36.87
C ILE A 543 4.14 -6.76 -35.71
N THR A 544 3.02 -6.10 -36.02
CA THR A 544 2.11 -5.54 -35.02
C THR A 544 0.86 -6.39 -34.93
N PHE A 545 0.52 -6.82 -33.73
CA PHE A 545 -0.65 -7.64 -33.46
C PHE A 545 -1.76 -6.82 -32.81
N SER A 546 -2.99 -6.97 -33.29
CA SER A 546 -4.15 -6.29 -32.70
C SER A 546 -4.47 -6.87 -31.33
N SER A 547 -4.50 -6.01 -30.33
CA SER A 547 -4.88 -6.34 -28.96
C SER A 547 -6.40 -6.29 -28.77
N SER A 548 -6.94 -7.26 -28.04
CA SER A 548 -8.38 -7.40 -27.77
C SER A 548 -8.66 -8.11 -26.46
N SER A 549 -9.93 -8.21 -26.07
CA SER A 549 -10.35 -8.93 -24.86
C SER A 549 -10.14 -10.45 -24.92
N THR A 550 -9.87 -11.03 -26.10
CA THR A 550 -9.62 -12.48 -26.23
C THR A 550 -8.14 -12.81 -26.30
N LEU A 551 -7.35 -11.92 -26.90
CA LEU A 551 -5.91 -12.06 -27.04
C LEU A 551 -5.29 -10.67 -27.11
N PHE A 552 -4.39 -10.36 -26.19
CA PHE A 552 -3.68 -9.08 -26.15
C PHE A 552 -2.17 -9.26 -26.06
N ASN A 553 -1.68 -10.22 -25.26
CA ASN A 553 -0.28 -10.58 -25.17
C ASN A 553 -0.07 -11.95 -25.86
N ILE A 554 0.75 -11.94 -26.89
CA ILE A 554 1.08 -13.06 -27.77
C ILE A 554 2.48 -13.52 -27.40
N ASN A 555 2.63 -14.80 -27.10
CA ASN A 555 3.96 -15.36 -26.87
C ASN A 555 4.87 -15.14 -28.08
N GLU A 556 6.14 -14.86 -27.82
CA GLU A 556 7.16 -14.67 -28.85
C GLU A 556 7.14 -15.81 -29.88
N LEU A 557 7.05 -15.44 -31.16
CA LEU A 557 7.10 -16.42 -32.26
C LEU A 557 8.44 -17.15 -32.25
N GLN A 558 8.42 -18.42 -32.62
CA GLN A 558 9.62 -19.25 -32.61
C GLN A 558 10.06 -19.58 -34.05
N PRO A 559 11.37 -19.55 -34.35
CA PRO A 559 11.91 -20.08 -35.60
C PRO A 559 11.60 -21.58 -35.77
N ALA A 560 10.89 -21.98 -36.82
CA ALA A 560 10.68 -23.39 -37.14
C ALA A 560 10.02 -23.61 -38.52
N PRO A 561 10.50 -24.55 -39.36
CA PRO A 561 11.90 -24.90 -39.60
C PRO A 561 12.70 -23.76 -40.27
N VAL A 562 14.01 -23.77 -40.08
CA VAL A 562 14.94 -22.79 -40.67
C VAL A 562 15.80 -23.50 -41.71
N PHE A 563 15.51 -23.26 -42.98
CA PHE A 563 16.29 -23.73 -44.14
C PHE A 563 17.04 -22.57 -44.78
N LEU A 564 17.56 -21.69 -43.94
CA LEU A 564 18.36 -20.54 -44.37
C LEU A 564 19.79 -21.00 -44.65
N THR A 565 20.39 -20.42 -45.69
CA THR A 565 21.76 -20.67 -46.11
C THR A 565 22.55 -19.37 -46.03
N GLY A 566 23.80 -19.46 -45.57
CA GLY A 566 24.70 -18.33 -45.31
C GLY A 566 25.70 -18.69 -44.21
N ASN A 567 26.74 -17.88 -44.00
CA ASN A 567 27.70 -18.12 -42.92
C ASN A 567 27.10 -17.76 -41.57
N GLN A 568 26.98 -18.73 -40.66
CA GLN A 568 26.39 -18.54 -39.32
C GLN A 568 25.06 -17.79 -39.36
N VAL A 569 24.17 -18.20 -40.28
CA VAL A 569 22.87 -17.55 -40.45
C VAL A 569 22.01 -17.74 -39.20
N LEU A 570 21.32 -16.68 -38.78
CA LEU A 570 20.46 -16.70 -37.61
C LEU A 570 19.12 -16.05 -37.96
N LEU A 571 18.04 -16.75 -37.61
CA LEU A 571 16.70 -16.19 -37.53
C LEU A 571 16.40 -15.92 -36.07
N THR A 572 16.20 -14.65 -35.73
CA THR A 572 15.81 -14.23 -34.37
C THR A 572 14.40 -13.67 -34.38
N VAL A 573 13.71 -13.88 -33.29
CA VAL A 573 12.46 -13.19 -32.98
C VAL A 573 12.66 -12.49 -31.65
N THR A 574 12.21 -11.26 -31.54
CA THR A 574 12.28 -10.47 -30.31
C THR A 574 10.99 -9.69 -30.10
N THR A 575 10.44 -9.75 -28.90
CA THR A 575 9.30 -8.91 -28.51
C THR A 575 9.81 -7.52 -28.11
N VAL A 576 9.43 -6.50 -28.88
CA VAL A 576 9.90 -5.12 -28.71
C VAL A 576 8.93 -4.30 -27.86
N ARG A 577 7.64 -4.65 -27.93
CA ARG A 577 6.60 -4.08 -27.07
C ARG A 577 5.58 -5.16 -26.79
N GLU A 578 5.44 -5.53 -25.52
CA GLU A 578 4.39 -6.43 -25.03
C GLU A 578 3.00 -5.83 -25.28
N GLY A 579 2.04 -6.68 -25.62
CA GLY A 579 0.65 -6.26 -25.67
C GLY A 579 0.07 -6.05 -24.29
N GLN A 580 -0.81 -5.06 -24.15
CA GLN A 580 -1.44 -4.71 -22.88
C GLN A 580 -2.96 -4.64 -22.98
N ALA A 581 -3.65 -4.90 -21.86
CA ALA A 581 -5.11 -4.82 -21.77
C ALA A 581 -5.55 -4.29 -20.39
N PRO A 582 -6.65 -3.49 -20.34
CA PRO A 582 -7.33 -3.17 -19.09
C PRO A 582 -7.80 -4.43 -18.37
N LEU A 583 -8.22 -4.29 -17.12
CA LEU A 583 -8.79 -5.39 -16.35
C LEU A 583 -10.13 -5.85 -16.92
N TYR A 584 -10.30 -7.16 -17.07
CA TYR A 584 -11.56 -7.81 -17.42
C TYR A 584 -11.63 -9.22 -16.84
N GLY A 585 -12.78 -9.88 -17.02
CA GLY A 585 -13.04 -11.22 -16.49
C GLY A 585 -13.56 -11.19 -15.05
N ASN A 586 -13.25 -12.23 -14.31
CA ASN A 586 -13.81 -12.53 -12.99
C ASN A 586 -12.73 -12.89 -11.97
N PHE A 587 -13.07 -12.84 -10.70
CA PHE A 587 -12.28 -13.39 -9.61
C PHE A 587 -13.19 -14.08 -8.61
N ARG A 588 -12.64 -14.90 -7.72
CA ARG A 588 -13.36 -15.44 -6.57
C ARG A 588 -12.66 -15.05 -5.28
N LEU A 589 -13.40 -15.07 -4.18
CA LEU A 589 -12.86 -14.82 -2.85
C LEU A 589 -13.02 -16.08 -2.01
N GLY A 590 -11.90 -16.56 -1.48
CA GLY A 590 -11.84 -17.72 -0.60
C GLY A 590 -11.93 -17.35 0.87
N LEU A 591 -12.61 -18.18 1.65
CA LEU A 591 -12.63 -18.15 3.10
C LEU A 591 -12.53 -19.58 3.63
N GLY A 592 -11.35 -19.97 4.11
CA GLY A 592 -11.08 -21.36 4.49
C GLY A 592 -11.14 -22.30 3.28
N ASN A 593 -12.04 -23.28 3.31
CA ASN A 593 -12.24 -24.28 2.24
C ASN A 593 -13.35 -23.92 1.25
N GLU A 594 -14.02 -22.78 1.44
CA GLU A 594 -15.07 -22.30 0.56
C GLU A 594 -14.58 -21.14 -0.29
N ALA A 595 -15.18 -21.00 -1.47
CA ALA A 595 -14.95 -19.87 -2.36
C ALA A 595 -16.29 -19.36 -2.89
N THR A 596 -16.36 -18.06 -3.13
CA THR A 596 -17.52 -17.46 -3.79
C THR A 596 -17.70 -18.02 -5.21
N VAL A 597 -18.86 -17.75 -5.80
CA VAL A 597 -19.04 -17.81 -7.26
C VAL A 597 -18.13 -16.79 -7.97
N ASP A 598 -18.03 -16.88 -9.31
CA ASP A 598 -17.29 -15.91 -10.10
C ASP A 598 -17.87 -14.50 -9.94
N ILE A 599 -17.04 -13.57 -9.48
CA ILE A 599 -17.36 -12.16 -9.28
C ILE A 599 -16.72 -11.39 -10.45
N PRO A 600 -17.51 -10.73 -11.31
CA PRO A 600 -16.97 -9.87 -12.36
C PRO A 600 -16.06 -8.78 -11.79
N VAL A 601 -14.96 -8.46 -12.46
CA VAL A 601 -14.08 -7.36 -12.04
C VAL A 601 -14.79 -6.00 -12.05
N THR A 602 -15.92 -5.90 -12.76
CA THR A 602 -16.80 -4.73 -12.80
C THR A 602 -18.03 -4.84 -11.88
N ALA A 603 -18.07 -5.85 -10.99
CA ALA A 603 -19.24 -6.16 -10.18
C ALA A 603 -19.74 -4.93 -9.38
N PRO A 604 -21.06 -4.67 -9.35
CA PRO A 604 -21.63 -3.74 -8.40
C PRO A 604 -21.50 -4.29 -6.97
N ASP A 605 -21.65 -3.38 -6.00
CA ASP A 605 -21.73 -3.68 -4.57
C ASP A 605 -22.75 -4.79 -4.25
N THR A 606 -23.89 -4.82 -4.94
CA THR A 606 -24.94 -5.84 -4.76
C THR A 606 -24.49 -7.25 -5.16
N THR A 607 -23.79 -7.39 -6.29
CA THR A 607 -23.24 -8.68 -6.74
C THR A 607 -22.12 -9.16 -5.81
N MET A 608 -21.24 -8.24 -5.39
CA MET A 608 -20.17 -8.54 -4.43
C MET A 608 -20.73 -9.00 -3.08
N LYS A 609 -21.75 -8.31 -2.56
CA LYS A 609 -22.47 -8.67 -1.34
C LYS A 609 -23.08 -10.06 -1.44
N ALA A 610 -23.83 -10.35 -2.51
CA ALA A 610 -24.46 -11.65 -2.71
C ALA A 610 -23.44 -12.80 -2.80
N ALA A 611 -22.30 -12.57 -3.46
CA ALA A 611 -21.23 -13.55 -3.55
C ALA A 611 -20.58 -13.83 -2.18
N LEU A 612 -20.36 -12.80 -1.36
CA LEU A 612 -19.79 -12.97 -0.02
C LEU A 612 -20.76 -13.67 0.95
N GLU A 613 -22.05 -13.35 0.88
CA GLU A 613 -23.10 -13.97 1.71
C GLU A 613 -23.43 -15.41 1.27
N SER A 614 -22.84 -15.93 0.18
CA SER A 614 -22.93 -17.34 -0.17
C SER A 614 -21.95 -18.23 0.60
N LEU A 615 -20.97 -17.64 1.30
CA LEU A 615 -20.01 -18.36 2.13
C LEU A 615 -20.65 -18.68 3.49
N SER A 616 -20.57 -19.92 3.94
CA SER A 616 -21.29 -20.41 5.13
C SER A 616 -20.91 -19.66 6.42
N GLN A 617 -19.69 -19.14 6.50
CA GLN A 617 -19.18 -18.35 7.63
C GLN A 617 -19.61 -16.88 7.61
N ILE A 618 -20.22 -16.39 6.53
CA ILE A 618 -20.65 -15.00 6.37
C ILE A 618 -22.17 -14.96 6.30
N LYS A 619 -22.82 -14.24 7.21
CA LYS A 619 -24.28 -14.11 7.20
C LYS A 619 -24.74 -12.78 6.65
N THR A 620 -24.13 -11.67 7.08
CA THR A 620 -24.51 -10.34 6.62
C THR A 620 -23.30 -9.44 6.48
N VAL A 621 -23.14 -8.82 5.31
CA VAL A 621 -22.12 -7.81 5.03
C VAL A 621 -22.72 -6.53 4.48
N HIS A 622 -22.03 -5.41 4.68
CA HIS A 622 -22.25 -4.19 3.91
C HIS A 622 -21.07 -4.01 2.96
N VAL A 623 -21.33 -3.67 1.70
CA VAL A 623 -20.30 -3.46 0.69
C VAL A 623 -20.49 -2.08 0.11
N ALA A 624 -19.43 -1.28 0.10
CA ALA A 624 -19.37 -0.01 -0.62
C ALA A 624 -18.31 -0.11 -1.72
N ARG A 625 -18.65 0.32 -2.94
CA ARG A 625 -17.74 0.30 -4.08
C ARG A 625 -17.23 1.71 -4.39
N SER A 626 -15.94 1.84 -4.66
CA SER A 626 -15.33 3.09 -5.15
C SER A 626 -15.82 3.45 -6.57
N PRO A 627 -15.48 4.64 -7.07
CA PRO A 627 -15.42 4.89 -8.51
C PRO A 627 -14.43 3.93 -9.20
N GLN A 628 -14.59 3.74 -10.51
CA GLN A 628 -13.69 2.90 -11.31
C GLN A 628 -12.27 3.47 -11.29
N ASN A 629 -11.28 2.61 -11.08
CA ASN A 629 -9.87 2.98 -11.18
C ASN A 629 -9.43 3.05 -12.66
N PRO A 630 -8.27 3.66 -12.97
CA PRO A 630 -7.83 3.83 -14.35
C PRO A 630 -7.66 2.52 -15.15
N PHE A 631 -7.52 1.39 -14.47
CA PHE A 631 -7.28 0.07 -15.08
C PHE A 631 -8.58 -0.69 -15.35
N GLY A 632 -9.75 -0.11 -15.04
CA GLY A 632 -11.06 -0.73 -15.26
C GLY A 632 -11.62 -1.49 -14.06
N GLY A 633 -10.87 -1.59 -12.96
CA GLY A 633 -11.26 -2.25 -11.71
C GLY A 633 -11.86 -1.29 -10.68
N TYR A 634 -12.18 -1.83 -9.49
CA TYR A 634 -12.78 -1.09 -8.38
C TYR A 634 -12.15 -1.52 -7.05
N THR A 635 -12.36 -0.72 -6.01
CA THR A 635 -12.16 -1.11 -4.62
C THR A 635 -13.52 -1.31 -3.96
N TRP A 636 -13.71 -2.46 -3.33
CA TRP A 636 -14.88 -2.77 -2.50
C TRP A 636 -14.47 -2.76 -1.05
N THR A 637 -15.02 -1.83 -0.27
CA THR A 637 -14.90 -1.81 1.19
C THR A 637 -16.01 -2.69 1.76
N VAL A 638 -15.63 -3.82 2.36
CA VAL A 638 -16.53 -4.83 2.91
C VAL A 638 -16.53 -4.73 4.43
N THR A 639 -17.69 -4.44 5.01
CA THR A 639 -17.93 -4.43 6.46
C THR A 639 -18.72 -5.68 6.84
N PHE A 640 -18.11 -6.58 7.60
CA PHE A 640 -18.77 -7.81 8.07
C PHE A 640 -19.66 -7.51 9.27
N ILE A 641 -20.98 -7.57 9.11
CA ILE A 641 -21.97 -7.18 10.13
C ILE A 641 -22.31 -8.36 11.05
N GLU A 642 -22.59 -9.52 10.46
CA GLU A 642 -22.88 -10.78 11.17
C GLU A 642 -22.11 -11.93 10.51
N ILE A 643 -21.43 -12.74 11.33
CA ILE A 643 -20.65 -13.89 10.86
C ILE A 643 -21.09 -15.15 11.61
N ASN A 644 -20.84 -16.32 11.03
CA ASN A 644 -21.00 -17.59 11.71
C ASN A 644 -19.62 -18.10 12.16
N THR A 645 -19.38 -18.13 13.46
CA THR A 645 -18.16 -18.69 14.05
C THR A 645 -18.24 -20.20 14.10
N LEU A 646 -17.17 -20.88 13.65
CA LEU A 646 -17.06 -22.33 13.73
C LEU A 646 -16.74 -22.75 15.16
N THR A 647 -17.62 -23.55 15.76
CA THR A 647 -17.42 -24.15 17.09
C THR A 647 -17.34 -25.68 16.95
N ILE A 648 -16.96 -26.36 18.04
CA ILE A 648 -17.00 -27.83 18.10
C ILE A 648 -18.41 -28.42 17.88
N TYR A 649 -19.46 -27.59 17.98
CA TYR A 649 -20.86 -27.96 17.77
C TYR A 649 -21.41 -27.49 16.41
N GLY A 650 -20.56 -26.95 15.53
CA GLY A 650 -20.94 -26.39 14.23
C GLY A 650 -20.92 -24.86 14.19
N LEU A 651 -21.50 -24.30 13.13
CA LEU A 651 -21.55 -22.86 12.90
C LEU A 651 -22.56 -22.18 13.84
N VAL A 652 -22.10 -21.24 14.65
CA VAL A 652 -22.92 -20.44 15.57
C VAL A 652 -22.85 -18.98 15.16
N LEU A 653 -24.02 -18.32 15.09
CA LEU A 653 -24.12 -16.90 14.78
C LEU A 653 -23.36 -16.08 15.83
N SER A 654 -22.40 -15.28 15.38
CA SER A 654 -21.66 -14.34 16.20
C SER A 654 -21.74 -12.93 15.62
N ASN A 655 -21.98 -11.97 16.51
CA ASN A 655 -21.98 -10.55 16.18
C ASN A 655 -20.58 -9.92 16.37
N LEU A 656 -19.58 -10.71 16.77
CA LEU A 656 -18.25 -10.26 17.15
C LEU A 656 -17.20 -11.34 16.82
N GLY A 657 -16.29 -11.03 15.89
CA GLY A 657 -15.12 -11.86 15.56
C GLY A 657 -14.39 -11.34 14.33
N THR A 658 -13.06 -11.46 14.33
CA THR A 658 -12.22 -11.16 13.16
C THR A 658 -12.19 -12.39 12.25
N LEU A 659 -12.74 -12.27 11.04
CA LEU A 659 -12.49 -13.22 9.95
C LEU A 659 -11.07 -13.01 9.41
N PRO A 660 -10.37 -14.09 9.00
CA PRO A 660 -9.12 -13.96 8.27
C PRO A 660 -9.31 -13.16 6.97
N PRO A 661 -8.23 -12.64 6.36
CA PRO A 661 -8.33 -11.97 5.07
C PRO A 661 -8.94 -12.92 4.04
N LEU A 662 -9.87 -12.43 3.25
CA LEU A 662 -10.34 -13.18 2.09
C LEU A 662 -9.16 -13.46 1.16
N THR A 663 -9.09 -14.68 0.65
CA THR A 663 -7.99 -15.10 -0.22
C THR A 663 -8.42 -14.94 -1.67
N PRO A 664 -7.76 -14.09 -2.47
CA PRO A 664 -8.12 -13.91 -3.87
C PRO A 664 -7.80 -15.16 -4.68
N ILE A 665 -8.77 -15.62 -5.46
CA ILE A 665 -8.64 -16.74 -6.40
C ILE A 665 -8.84 -16.17 -7.80
N THR A 666 -7.74 -16.09 -8.56
CA THR A 666 -7.71 -15.54 -9.92
C THR A 666 -7.54 -16.62 -10.99
N ARG A 667 -7.45 -17.90 -10.59
CA ARG A 667 -7.34 -19.07 -11.46
C ARG A 667 -8.27 -20.19 -11.01
N VAL A 668 -8.91 -20.87 -11.96
CA VAL A 668 -9.74 -22.07 -11.72
C VAL A 668 -9.25 -23.17 -12.66
N ASN A 669 -8.92 -24.34 -12.13
CA ASN A 669 -8.32 -25.45 -12.90
C ASN A 669 -7.09 -25.01 -13.72
N ASN A 670 -6.25 -24.15 -13.13
CA ASN A 670 -5.07 -23.53 -13.74
C ASN A 670 -5.36 -22.54 -14.90
N VAL A 671 -6.63 -22.27 -15.21
CA VAL A 671 -7.06 -21.29 -16.20
C VAL A 671 -7.28 -19.94 -15.50
N PRO A 672 -6.65 -18.84 -15.96
CA PRO A 672 -6.90 -17.52 -15.40
C PRO A 672 -8.33 -17.07 -15.68
N ILE A 673 -9.01 -16.61 -14.63
CA ILE A 673 -10.36 -16.03 -14.72
C ILE A 673 -10.29 -14.50 -14.63
N LEU A 674 -9.27 -13.95 -13.97
CA LEU A 674 -8.97 -12.51 -13.97
C LEU A 674 -7.93 -12.24 -15.06
N LEU A 675 -8.22 -11.28 -15.91
CA LEU A 675 -7.43 -10.98 -17.11
C LEU A 675 -7.12 -9.49 -17.19
N GLY A 676 -6.04 -9.16 -17.91
CA GLY A 676 -5.48 -7.82 -18.01
C GLY A 676 -3.99 -7.80 -17.68
N SER A 677 -3.32 -6.70 -18.00
CA SER A 677 -1.89 -6.53 -17.70
C SER A 677 -1.66 -6.40 -16.19
N ASP A 678 -0.80 -7.28 -15.65
CA ASP A 678 -0.49 -7.40 -14.22
C ASP A 678 -1.73 -7.48 -13.31
N ALA A 679 -2.77 -8.17 -13.80
CA ALA A 679 -4.05 -8.23 -13.12
C ALA A 679 -3.95 -8.96 -11.77
N ALA A 680 -4.36 -8.27 -10.70
CA ALA A 680 -4.34 -8.79 -9.34
C ALA A 680 -5.56 -8.34 -8.55
N ILE A 681 -5.94 -9.15 -7.54
CA ILE A 681 -6.85 -8.74 -6.49
C ILE A 681 -6.04 -8.63 -5.20
N LEU A 682 -6.07 -7.46 -4.58
CA LEU A 682 -5.44 -7.18 -3.29
C LEU A 682 -6.53 -7.18 -2.22
N VAL A 683 -6.24 -7.77 -1.06
CA VAL A 683 -7.16 -7.80 0.07
C VAL A 683 -6.40 -7.34 1.31
N ASP A 684 -6.80 -6.19 1.83
CA ASP A 684 -6.19 -5.55 3.00
C ASP A 684 -7.23 -5.33 4.10
N TYR A 685 -6.79 -5.27 5.35
CA TYR A 685 -7.64 -4.79 6.46
C TYR A 685 -7.66 -3.26 6.45
N ALA A 686 -8.86 -2.69 6.61
CA ALA A 686 -9.06 -1.23 6.67
C ALA A 686 -8.84 -0.66 8.09
#